data_AF-A0AAD4CR82-F1
#
_entry.id   AF-A0AAD4CR82-F1
#
_cell.length_a   1.000
_cell.length_b   1.000
_cell.length_c   1.000
_cell.angle_alpha   90.00
_cell.angle_beta   90.00
_cell.angle_gamma   90.00
#
_symmetry.space_group_name_H-M   'P 1'
#
loop_
_entity.id
_entity.type
_entity.pdbx_description
1 polymer ?
#
loop_
_entity_poly.entity_id
_entity_poly.type
_entity_poly.pdbx_seq_one_letter_code
_entity_poly.pdbx_strand_id
1 'polypeptide(L)'
;MSSAIFHRSPSKNYDLATGGDGVYLVHADGSKTLDGSSGAAVSCLGHGHPVVIDAIVQQAQKLAFAHTSFFTNSPAEELAQFLISHSSEAFTKTMFLTSGSEAVESAIKLARQFHISNGEPQRTHFLCRQFAYHGNTLGALSAGFNPPRREPFAPLLSPAFHHVSPCFFTRDAHPNETEETYVDRLIHEYEAQFLQLGPTSVAAILIEPVSGATLGAVPAAQGYLSRLRQLCDKYGALLIFDEVMCGMGRVGTLHAWQALDDGQIAPDLQTIGKGLGGGYQPISAVLIGAKVERVLVAAQTQHPFVNGHTYQGHAIGCAAALATQTVIAEGGLLGNVQAMGRVLEEKLRQRTPWLKEVRGLGLFRAVEFQTQAGNRIAADVAAACLANGAAVYLCSPAVDAVLFAPPFIISEAQVEELVDIFHNCLPIPKAFNKDPFFGLDTIPASIRARRQHRLLDRNCSAFRLCGNTFTVRELHRHAIVTIEPDNIKTVLSLNFHDYGISHRQTPFEPLLGRGIFDTDGEHWAASRALIRPSFTREQVADLEGLEGLMQDLLRLLPSGHGDGEETVDLSELFFRYTIDSATEFLFGRSVGTLKKNEQETAFADAFHYAQADVLRRGMLGSFLTRLFPDPKADECNRVCREFVQGFVDEAFQAVEGEKKESVYPKRQQQQQEQQHFETKSKRIFSHELASRTSDRTRVLDELMNVLLAGRDTTASVLSNLFFMLARDAAIWNKLRQEVAVLQGRPPTYDELNGLRYVKCCVNESLRLHPAVPRNDREALRDTVLPLGGGADGLSPVFVPKGTLVAYNLYAMHRRTDIYGPDAEDFRPERWEDGTLQPRWGYLPFNGGPRICIGQRYALTEISYVLVRMVQEFAGLESRDPEPWREKLSLTLCPLNGTKVRLIR
;
A
#
# COMPACT_ATOMS: atom_id res chain seq x y z
N MET A 1 -15.58 -17.32 -5.10
CA MET A 1 -15.73 -18.00 -6.41
C MET A 1 -14.93 -17.20 -7.44
N SER A 2 -14.33 -17.85 -8.44
CA SER A 2 -13.77 -17.14 -9.61
C SER A 2 -14.91 -16.53 -10.42
N SER A 3 -14.77 -15.27 -10.87
CA SER A 3 -15.80 -14.64 -11.69
C SER A 3 -15.91 -15.33 -13.05
N ALA A 4 -17.14 -15.56 -13.52
CA ALA A 4 -17.40 -16.01 -14.89
C ALA A 4 -17.40 -14.85 -15.92
N ILE A 5 -17.28 -13.59 -15.45
CA ILE A 5 -17.26 -12.40 -16.29
C ILE A 5 -15.82 -12.16 -16.77
N PHE A 6 -15.64 -11.97 -18.08
CA PHE A 6 -14.37 -11.52 -18.64
C PHE A 6 -14.17 -10.03 -18.40
N HIS A 7 -13.65 -9.69 -17.21
CA HIS A 7 -13.43 -8.31 -16.78
C HIS A 7 -12.36 -7.58 -17.62
N ARG A 8 -12.42 -6.24 -17.63
CA ARG A 8 -11.45 -5.35 -18.30
C ARG A 8 -9.99 -5.58 -17.88
N SER A 9 -9.79 -6.14 -16.69
CA SER A 9 -8.49 -6.64 -16.22
C SER A 9 -8.72 -8.07 -15.72
N PRO A 10 -8.39 -9.11 -16.52
CA PRO A 10 -8.80 -10.49 -16.23
C PRO A 10 -8.25 -11.08 -14.91
N SER A 11 -7.16 -10.51 -14.38
CA SER A 11 -6.54 -10.91 -13.11
C SER A 11 -6.98 -10.09 -11.90
N LYS A 12 -7.75 -9.00 -12.08
CA LYS A 12 -8.19 -8.14 -10.99
C LYS A 12 -9.47 -8.70 -10.34
N ASN A 13 -9.47 -8.81 -9.02
CA ASN A 13 -10.70 -8.96 -8.24
C ASN A 13 -11.38 -7.59 -8.13
N TYR A 14 -12.70 -7.57 -8.29
CA TYR A 14 -13.53 -6.38 -8.17
C TYR A 14 -14.50 -6.57 -7.00
N ASP A 15 -14.68 -5.52 -6.21
CA ASP A 15 -15.65 -5.51 -5.12
C ASP A 15 -17.08 -5.54 -5.66
N LEU A 16 -17.97 -6.19 -4.93
CA LEU A 16 -19.36 -6.34 -5.31
C LEU A 16 -20.17 -5.13 -4.85
N ALA A 17 -20.43 -4.21 -5.78
CA ALA A 17 -21.48 -3.21 -5.60
C ALA A 17 -22.86 -3.91 -5.58
N THR A 18 -23.62 -3.69 -4.51
CA THR A 18 -24.97 -4.27 -4.31
C THR A 18 -26.09 -3.25 -4.47
N GLY A 19 -25.77 -1.96 -4.45
CA GLY A 19 -26.70 -0.86 -4.68
C GLY A 19 -26.00 0.48 -4.85
N GLY A 20 -26.79 1.54 -4.89
CA GLY A 20 -26.31 2.92 -4.87
C GLY A 20 -27.35 3.84 -4.26
N ASP A 21 -26.89 4.92 -3.65
CA ASP A 21 -27.67 5.82 -2.80
C ASP A 21 -27.14 7.26 -2.98
N GLY A 22 -27.85 8.07 -3.78
CA GLY A 22 -27.44 9.43 -4.10
C GLY A 22 -26.07 9.44 -4.79
N VAL A 23 -25.07 10.05 -4.14
CA VAL A 23 -23.69 10.12 -4.67
C VAL A 23 -22.84 8.89 -4.33
N TYR A 24 -23.36 7.88 -3.63
CA TYR A 24 -22.59 6.74 -3.15
C TYR A 24 -22.94 5.43 -3.86
N LEU A 25 -21.92 4.59 -4.07
CA LEU A 25 -22.06 3.15 -4.36
C LEU A 25 -22.01 2.37 -3.05
N VAL A 26 -22.82 1.31 -2.93
CA VAL A 26 -22.93 0.48 -1.71
C VAL A 26 -22.33 -0.90 -1.97
N HIS A 27 -21.40 -1.32 -1.11
CA HIS A 27 -20.72 -2.62 -1.18
C HIS A 27 -21.50 -3.74 -0.49
N ALA A 28 -21.10 -4.99 -0.70
CA ALA A 28 -21.73 -6.16 -0.10
C ALA A 28 -21.61 -6.25 1.44
N ASP A 29 -20.68 -5.52 2.06
CA ASP A 29 -20.54 -5.40 3.52
C ASP A 29 -21.31 -4.19 4.12
N GLY A 30 -22.02 -3.42 3.28
CA GLY A 30 -22.75 -2.22 3.66
C GLY A 30 -21.90 -0.94 3.72
N SER A 31 -20.59 -1.02 3.45
CA SER A 31 -19.76 0.18 3.29
C SER A 31 -20.15 0.98 2.03
N LYS A 32 -19.79 2.27 2.00
CA LYS A 32 -20.10 3.19 0.90
C LYS A 32 -18.83 3.73 0.27
N THR A 33 -18.85 3.90 -1.04
CA THR A 33 -17.83 4.66 -1.79
C THR A 33 -18.49 5.86 -2.45
N LEU A 34 -17.97 7.06 -2.20
CA LEU A 34 -18.35 8.30 -2.86
C LEU A 34 -17.97 8.24 -4.34
N ASP A 35 -18.95 8.35 -5.24
CA ASP A 35 -18.76 8.25 -6.69
C ASP A 35 -18.27 9.59 -7.27
N GLY A 36 -17.03 9.96 -6.92
CA GLY A 36 -16.34 11.17 -7.37
C GLY A 36 -16.15 11.30 -8.89
N SER A 37 -16.51 10.28 -9.67
CA SER A 37 -16.39 10.27 -11.13
C SER A 37 -17.65 9.87 -11.90
N SER A 38 -18.77 9.59 -11.21
CA SER A 38 -19.99 9.01 -11.80
C SER A 38 -19.69 7.79 -12.67
N GLY A 39 -18.79 6.91 -12.20
CA GLY A 39 -18.12 5.92 -13.04
C GLY A 39 -17.27 6.59 -14.14
N ALA A 40 -17.64 6.44 -15.41
CA ALA A 40 -17.00 7.12 -16.54
C ALA A 40 -17.70 8.44 -16.93
N ALA A 41 -18.03 9.28 -15.95
CA ALA A 41 -18.88 10.49 -16.08
C ALA A 41 -20.33 10.19 -16.56
N VAL A 42 -20.93 9.09 -16.12
CA VAL A 42 -22.24 8.58 -16.56
C VAL A 42 -23.40 9.00 -15.64
N SER A 43 -23.31 8.67 -14.35
CA SER A 43 -24.38 8.82 -13.34
C SER A 43 -24.65 10.26 -12.91
N CYS A 44 -25.12 11.10 -13.83
CA CYS A 44 -25.36 12.54 -13.61
C CYS A 44 -26.34 12.84 -12.45
N LEU A 45 -27.39 12.04 -12.26
CA LEU A 45 -28.33 12.18 -11.13
C LEU A 45 -27.92 11.38 -9.89
N GLY A 46 -26.73 10.79 -9.88
CA GLY A 46 -26.36 9.77 -8.90
C GLY A 46 -27.20 8.51 -9.08
N HIS A 47 -27.34 7.76 -8.00
CA HIS A 47 -27.91 6.41 -7.98
C HIS A 47 -29.26 6.39 -7.25
N GLY A 48 -30.22 5.62 -7.77
CA GLY A 48 -31.49 5.37 -7.10
C GLY A 48 -32.59 6.43 -7.28
N HIS A 49 -32.49 7.33 -8.26
CA HIS A 49 -33.45 8.43 -8.43
C HIS A 49 -34.87 7.93 -8.78
N PRO A 50 -35.89 8.15 -7.93
CA PRO A 50 -37.18 7.47 -8.04
C PRO A 50 -37.92 7.79 -9.34
N VAL A 51 -37.95 9.06 -9.77
CA VAL A 51 -38.64 9.50 -10.99
C VAL A 51 -38.16 8.75 -12.25
N VAL A 52 -36.86 8.43 -12.33
CA VAL A 52 -36.29 7.73 -13.50
C VAL A 52 -36.60 6.23 -13.43
N ILE A 53 -36.59 5.65 -12.24
CA ILE A 53 -36.98 4.26 -11.99
C ILE A 53 -38.47 4.06 -12.33
N ASP A 54 -39.34 4.94 -11.86
CA ASP A 54 -40.79 4.88 -12.13
C ASP A 54 -41.08 5.01 -13.62
N ALA A 55 -40.42 5.92 -14.33
CA ALA A 55 -40.53 6.06 -15.79
C ALA A 55 -40.11 4.78 -16.53
N ILE A 56 -39.04 4.11 -16.09
CA ILE A 56 -38.59 2.82 -16.64
C ILE A 56 -39.63 1.72 -16.39
N VAL A 57 -40.14 1.60 -15.16
CA VAL A 57 -41.12 0.57 -14.78
C VAL A 57 -42.43 0.75 -15.56
N GLN A 58 -42.96 1.97 -15.62
CA GLN A 58 -44.18 2.28 -16.36
C GLN A 58 -44.01 2.03 -17.86
N GLN A 59 -42.87 2.44 -18.44
CA GLN A 59 -42.63 2.20 -19.87
C GLN A 59 -42.43 0.71 -20.19
N ALA A 60 -41.77 -0.06 -19.31
CA ALA A 60 -41.63 -1.50 -19.46
C ALA A 60 -42.98 -2.23 -19.43
N GLN A 61 -43.91 -1.79 -18.58
CA GLN A 61 -45.29 -2.31 -18.52
C GLN A 61 -46.10 -1.95 -19.79
N LYS A 62 -45.88 -0.76 -20.36
CA LYS A 62 -46.64 -0.24 -21.52
C LYS A 62 -46.15 -0.77 -22.86
N LEU A 63 -44.85 -0.64 -23.14
CA LEU A 63 -44.20 -1.08 -24.37
C LEU A 63 -42.69 -1.12 -24.16
N ALA A 64 -42.11 -2.32 -24.07
CA ALA A 64 -40.66 -2.47 -23.99
C ALA A 64 -39.97 -2.06 -25.31
N PHE A 65 -40.44 -2.61 -26.44
CA PHE A 65 -39.76 -2.52 -27.73
C PHE A 65 -40.73 -2.50 -28.92
N ALA A 66 -40.46 -1.64 -29.90
CA ALA A 66 -41.06 -1.65 -31.23
C ALA A 66 -40.00 -1.27 -32.27
N HIS A 67 -39.93 -1.98 -33.39
CA HIS A 67 -38.86 -1.81 -34.37
C HIS A 67 -39.09 -0.61 -35.31
N THR A 68 -38.07 0.23 -35.48
CA THR A 68 -38.18 1.54 -36.16
C THR A 68 -38.42 1.49 -37.66
N SER A 69 -38.30 0.33 -38.31
CA SER A 69 -38.74 0.17 -39.71
C SER A 69 -40.27 0.17 -39.89
N PHE A 70 -41.03 0.06 -38.80
CA PHE A 70 -42.50 -0.04 -38.83
C PHE A 70 -43.20 0.95 -37.91
N PHE A 71 -42.60 1.29 -36.77
CA PHE A 71 -43.24 2.08 -35.71
C PHE A 71 -42.29 3.13 -35.12
N THR A 72 -42.86 4.24 -34.66
CA THR A 72 -42.25 5.10 -33.64
C THR A 72 -42.89 4.82 -32.27
N ASN A 73 -42.42 5.49 -31.20
CA ASN A 73 -42.99 5.41 -29.86
C ASN A 73 -42.93 6.77 -29.15
N SER A 74 -43.92 7.06 -28.30
CA SER A 74 -44.07 8.37 -27.64
C SER A 74 -42.82 8.82 -26.86
N PRO A 75 -42.16 7.97 -26.04
CA PRO A 75 -40.93 8.38 -25.35
C PRO A 75 -39.79 8.82 -26.27
N ALA A 76 -39.66 8.23 -27.46
CA ALA A 76 -38.66 8.63 -28.44
C ALA A 76 -39.00 9.99 -29.08
N GLU A 77 -40.26 10.21 -29.46
CA GLU A 77 -40.71 11.50 -30.03
C GLU A 77 -40.64 12.63 -28.98
N GLU A 78 -41.05 12.37 -27.75
CA GLU A 78 -41.02 13.33 -26.64
C GLU A 78 -39.57 13.70 -26.26
N LEU A 79 -38.65 12.72 -26.20
CA LEU A 79 -37.22 12.97 -25.98
C LEU A 79 -36.59 13.74 -27.15
N ALA A 80 -36.95 13.43 -28.41
CA ALA A 80 -36.49 14.16 -29.58
C ALA A 80 -36.91 15.64 -29.49
N GLN A 81 -38.18 15.88 -29.19
CA GLN A 81 -38.74 17.22 -29.05
C GLN A 81 -38.11 18.00 -27.89
N PHE A 82 -37.85 17.34 -26.75
CA PHE A 82 -37.13 17.93 -25.63
C PHE A 82 -35.72 18.39 -26.05
N LEU A 83 -34.92 17.50 -26.66
CA LEU A 83 -33.54 17.79 -27.04
C LEU A 83 -33.45 18.89 -28.11
N ILE A 84 -34.36 18.89 -29.09
CA ILE A 84 -34.42 19.90 -30.15
C ILE A 84 -34.80 21.27 -29.56
N SER A 85 -35.85 21.35 -28.74
CA SER A 85 -36.33 22.62 -28.16
C SER A 85 -35.34 23.31 -27.22
N HIS A 86 -34.41 22.56 -26.62
CA HIS A 86 -33.36 23.09 -25.74
C HIS A 86 -32.00 23.31 -26.45
N SER A 87 -31.94 23.13 -27.78
CA SER A 87 -30.69 23.23 -28.57
C SER A 87 -30.38 24.61 -29.14
N SER A 88 -31.15 25.65 -28.81
CA SER A 88 -31.04 26.99 -29.42
C SER A 88 -31.13 26.97 -30.96
N GLU A 89 -32.10 26.22 -31.49
CA GLU A 89 -32.34 26.03 -32.94
C GLU A 89 -31.21 25.32 -33.72
N ALA A 90 -30.17 24.80 -33.04
CA ALA A 90 -29.03 24.13 -33.68
C ALA A 90 -29.40 22.84 -34.44
N PHE A 91 -30.37 22.06 -33.95
CA PHE A 91 -30.71 20.73 -34.48
C PHE A 91 -32.20 20.61 -34.81
N THR A 92 -32.51 19.79 -35.81
CA THR A 92 -33.90 19.54 -36.28
C THR A 92 -34.33 18.08 -36.22
N LYS A 93 -33.37 17.14 -36.09
CA LYS A 93 -33.64 15.70 -35.94
C LYS A 93 -32.69 15.04 -34.96
N THR A 94 -33.11 13.88 -34.43
CA THR A 94 -32.34 13.05 -33.50
C THR A 94 -32.40 11.58 -33.90
N MET A 95 -31.28 10.86 -33.76
CA MET A 95 -31.19 9.41 -33.98
C MET A 95 -30.72 8.72 -32.69
N PHE A 96 -31.62 8.03 -32.00
CA PHE A 96 -31.33 7.35 -30.72
C PHE A 96 -30.71 5.97 -30.90
N LEU A 97 -29.63 5.70 -30.18
CA LEU A 97 -28.78 4.50 -30.25
C LEU A 97 -28.46 4.03 -28.82
N THR A 98 -27.66 2.97 -28.63
CA THR A 98 -27.43 2.39 -27.29
C THR A 98 -26.08 2.74 -26.66
N SER A 99 -25.08 3.12 -27.47
CA SER A 99 -23.75 3.51 -26.97
C SER A 99 -23.11 4.67 -27.73
N GLY A 100 -22.15 5.34 -27.09
CA GLY A 100 -21.38 6.42 -27.71
C GLY A 100 -20.65 6.00 -28.99
N SER A 101 -20.08 4.80 -29.01
CA SER A 101 -19.40 4.27 -30.20
C SER A 101 -20.38 4.13 -31.37
N GLU A 102 -21.62 3.65 -31.13
CA GLU A 102 -22.66 3.57 -32.17
C GLU A 102 -23.07 4.95 -32.69
N ALA A 103 -23.15 5.95 -31.80
CA ALA A 103 -23.46 7.33 -32.19
C ALA A 103 -22.35 7.91 -33.09
N VAL A 104 -21.09 7.65 -32.78
CA VAL A 104 -19.95 8.06 -33.62
C VAL A 104 -19.94 7.33 -34.97
N GLU A 105 -20.13 6.01 -35.01
CA GLU A 105 -20.28 5.27 -36.27
C GLU A 105 -21.43 5.84 -37.11
N SER A 106 -22.56 6.14 -36.48
CA SER A 106 -23.73 6.72 -37.15
C SER A 106 -23.47 8.13 -37.64
N ALA A 107 -22.74 8.97 -36.90
CA ALA A 107 -22.35 10.31 -37.33
C ALA A 107 -21.35 10.28 -38.51
N ILE A 108 -20.36 9.38 -38.49
CA ILE A 108 -19.43 9.12 -39.60
C ILE A 108 -20.22 8.69 -40.86
N LYS A 109 -21.17 7.75 -40.71
CA LYS A 109 -22.04 7.31 -41.81
C LYS A 109 -22.97 8.41 -42.32
N LEU A 110 -23.57 9.21 -41.43
CA LEU A 110 -24.40 10.36 -41.78
C LEU A 110 -23.60 11.40 -42.58
N ALA A 111 -22.39 11.73 -42.16
CA ALA A 111 -21.52 12.66 -42.89
C ALA A 111 -21.12 12.12 -44.26
N ARG A 112 -20.83 10.81 -44.37
CA ARG A 112 -20.54 10.18 -45.67
C ARG A 112 -21.77 10.15 -46.58
N GLN A 113 -22.94 9.78 -46.06
CA GLN A 113 -24.19 9.71 -46.82
C GLN A 113 -24.66 11.10 -47.25
N PHE A 114 -24.47 12.14 -46.42
CA PHE A 114 -24.72 13.53 -46.75
C PHE A 114 -23.98 13.92 -48.03
N HIS A 115 -22.67 13.68 -48.11
CA HIS A 115 -21.88 14.06 -49.29
C HIS A 115 -22.21 13.25 -50.54
N ILE A 116 -22.56 11.96 -50.42
CA ILE A 116 -23.11 11.19 -51.53
C ILE A 116 -24.40 11.84 -52.03
N SER A 117 -25.30 12.20 -51.11
CA SER A 117 -26.59 12.84 -51.40
C SER A 117 -26.46 14.27 -51.91
N ASN A 118 -25.36 14.96 -51.60
CA ASN A 118 -25.01 16.30 -52.06
C ASN A 118 -24.31 16.31 -53.44
N GLY A 119 -24.08 15.15 -54.06
CA GLY A 119 -23.35 15.05 -55.33
C GLY A 119 -21.83 15.16 -55.21
N GLU A 120 -21.27 14.99 -54.00
CA GLU A 120 -19.83 15.02 -53.70
C GLU A 120 -19.29 13.66 -53.20
N PRO A 121 -19.49 12.54 -53.94
CA PRO A 121 -19.13 11.20 -53.48
C PRO A 121 -17.61 10.98 -53.35
N GLN A 122 -16.76 11.92 -53.74
CA GLN A 122 -15.32 11.90 -53.47
C GLN A 122 -14.95 12.29 -52.02
N ARG A 123 -15.89 12.85 -51.22
CA ARG A 123 -15.64 13.22 -49.82
C ARG A 123 -15.65 12.01 -48.89
N THR A 124 -14.46 11.47 -48.60
CA THR A 124 -14.26 10.23 -47.83
C THR A 124 -13.40 10.39 -46.59
N HIS A 125 -12.61 11.46 -46.49
CA HIS A 125 -11.63 11.64 -45.41
C HIS A 125 -12.21 12.35 -44.18
N PHE A 126 -11.72 11.98 -43.00
CA PHE A 126 -12.10 12.58 -41.73
C PHE A 126 -10.86 13.16 -41.04
N LEU A 127 -10.95 14.41 -40.56
CA LEU A 127 -9.89 15.05 -39.79
C LEU A 127 -10.26 15.00 -38.30
N CYS A 128 -9.48 14.24 -37.54
CA CYS A 128 -9.63 14.01 -36.10
C CYS A 128 -8.39 14.55 -35.37
N ARG A 129 -8.30 14.39 -34.04
CA ARG A 129 -7.13 14.81 -33.26
C ARG A 129 -6.36 13.63 -32.68
N GLN A 130 -5.05 13.78 -32.58
CA GLN A 130 -4.23 12.96 -31.69
C GLN A 130 -4.78 13.05 -30.25
N PHE A 131 -4.71 11.95 -29.49
CA PHE A 131 -5.26 11.83 -28.13
C PHE A 131 -6.79 12.01 -28.00
N ALA A 132 -7.57 12.03 -29.09
CA ALA A 132 -9.03 11.99 -29.00
C ALA A 132 -9.56 10.61 -28.57
N TYR A 133 -10.75 10.56 -27.96
CA TYR A 133 -11.46 9.31 -27.70
C TYR A 133 -12.92 9.37 -28.16
N HIS A 134 -13.22 8.65 -29.24
CA HIS A 134 -14.54 8.62 -29.87
C HIS A 134 -15.29 7.28 -29.72
N GLY A 135 -14.70 6.28 -29.05
CA GLY A 135 -15.33 4.99 -28.79
C GLY A 135 -14.40 3.79 -28.95
N ASN A 136 -14.99 2.62 -29.18
CA ASN A 136 -14.27 1.34 -29.20
C ASN A 136 -14.75 0.34 -30.28
N THR A 137 -15.60 0.78 -31.22
CA THR A 137 -15.86 0.08 -32.50
C THR A 137 -14.77 0.45 -33.53
N LEU A 138 -14.66 -0.25 -34.66
CA LEU A 138 -13.53 -0.03 -35.58
C LEU A 138 -13.50 1.37 -36.22
N GLY A 139 -14.64 1.97 -36.60
CA GLY A 139 -14.70 3.33 -37.12
C GLY A 139 -14.46 4.37 -36.04
N ALA A 140 -15.10 4.23 -34.87
CA ALA A 140 -14.89 5.09 -33.71
C ALA A 140 -13.43 5.05 -33.20
N LEU A 141 -12.79 3.88 -33.22
CA LEU A 141 -11.37 3.70 -32.89
C LEU A 141 -10.43 4.16 -34.02
N SER A 142 -10.89 4.18 -35.28
CA SER A 142 -10.15 4.79 -36.39
C SER A 142 -10.16 6.33 -36.32
N ALA A 143 -11.22 6.94 -35.78
CA ALA A 143 -11.30 8.38 -35.50
C ALA A 143 -10.59 8.80 -34.20
N GLY A 144 -10.60 7.94 -33.18
CA GLY A 144 -9.90 8.18 -31.92
C GLY A 144 -8.41 7.86 -31.98
N PHE A 145 -7.59 8.52 -31.18
CA PHE A 145 -6.14 8.31 -31.16
C PHE A 145 -5.59 8.21 -29.73
N ASN A 146 -6.15 7.29 -28.95
CA ASN A 146 -5.59 6.88 -27.66
C ASN A 146 -4.58 5.73 -27.91
N PRO A 147 -3.24 5.97 -27.88
CA PRO A 147 -2.30 5.03 -28.50
C PRO A 147 -2.33 3.61 -27.92
N PRO A 148 -2.33 3.38 -26.59
CA PRO A 148 -2.41 2.04 -26.01
C PRO A 148 -3.69 1.27 -26.35
N ARG A 149 -4.78 1.96 -26.71
CA ARG A 149 -6.04 1.34 -27.15
C ARG A 149 -6.05 1.07 -28.66
N ARG A 150 -5.32 1.88 -29.43
CA ARG A 150 -5.32 1.85 -30.91
C ARG A 150 -4.31 0.84 -31.45
N GLU A 151 -3.12 0.79 -30.86
CA GLU A 151 -1.97 0.01 -31.34
C GLU A 151 -2.27 -1.47 -31.61
N PRO A 152 -2.93 -2.25 -30.71
CA PRO A 152 -3.20 -3.67 -30.95
C PRO A 152 -4.12 -3.96 -32.16
N PHE A 153 -4.86 -2.95 -32.62
CA PHE A 153 -5.83 -3.08 -33.70
C PHE A 153 -5.43 -2.32 -34.97
N ALA A 154 -4.26 -1.65 -34.98
CA ALA A 154 -3.86 -0.74 -36.05
C ALA A 154 -4.02 -1.29 -37.50
N PRO A 155 -3.72 -2.58 -37.81
CA PRO A 155 -3.94 -3.15 -39.14
C PRO A 155 -5.41 -3.25 -39.59
N LEU A 156 -6.38 -3.11 -38.67
CA LEU A 156 -7.83 -3.16 -38.94
C LEU A 156 -8.45 -1.77 -39.08
N LEU A 157 -7.70 -0.69 -38.84
CA LEU A 157 -8.22 0.67 -38.81
C LEU A 157 -8.14 1.32 -40.19
N SER A 158 -9.14 2.12 -40.52
CA SER A 158 -9.26 2.71 -41.85
C SER A 158 -8.26 3.85 -42.07
N PRO A 159 -7.56 3.90 -43.22
CA PRO A 159 -6.66 4.99 -43.59
C PRO A 159 -7.40 6.27 -43.99
N ALA A 160 -8.74 6.29 -43.94
CA ALA A 160 -9.55 7.48 -44.22
C ALA A 160 -9.49 8.53 -43.10
N PHE A 161 -9.01 8.17 -41.91
CA PHE A 161 -8.97 9.01 -40.71
C PHE A 161 -7.57 9.58 -40.44
N HIS A 162 -7.44 10.89 -40.54
CA HIS A 162 -6.19 11.64 -40.34
C HIS A 162 -6.24 12.38 -39.01
N HIS A 163 -5.08 12.56 -38.37
CA HIS A 163 -5.01 13.04 -36.98
C HIS A 163 -4.02 14.18 -36.84
N VAL A 164 -4.54 15.39 -36.63
CA VAL A 164 -3.74 16.59 -36.34
C VAL A 164 -3.42 16.71 -34.85
N SER A 165 -2.57 17.66 -34.49
CA SER A 165 -2.24 17.99 -33.10
C SER A 165 -3.48 18.17 -32.19
N PRO A 166 -3.39 17.81 -30.91
CA PRO A 166 -4.45 18.10 -29.94
C PRO A 166 -4.51 19.60 -29.63
N CYS A 167 -5.65 20.05 -29.12
CA CYS A 167 -5.80 21.38 -28.53
C CYS A 167 -5.60 21.28 -27.01
N PHE A 168 -4.41 21.65 -26.54
CA PHE A 168 -4.00 21.65 -25.13
C PHE A 168 -2.92 22.72 -24.89
N PHE A 169 -3.34 23.98 -24.85
CA PHE A 169 -2.48 25.16 -24.80
C PHE A 169 -1.39 25.09 -23.70
N THR A 170 -1.76 24.79 -22.45
CA THR A 170 -0.82 24.77 -21.31
C THR A 170 0.22 23.65 -21.36
N ARG A 171 0.11 22.70 -22.30
CA ARG A 171 1.10 21.65 -22.55
C ARG A 171 1.88 21.86 -23.86
N ASP A 172 1.21 22.29 -24.92
CA ASP A 172 1.70 22.20 -26.31
C ASP A 172 2.00 23.57 -26.94
N ALA A 173 1.86 24.67 -26.19
CA ALA A 173 2.28 26.00 -26.63
C ALA A 173 3.81 26.11 -26.70
N HIS A 174 4.31 26.79 -27.73
CA HIS A 174 5.73 27.14 -27.83
C HIS A 174 6.10 28.26 -26.83
N PRO A 175 7.38 28.41 -26.45
CA PRO A 175 7.81 29.52 -25.61
C PRO A 175 7.42 30.89 -26.21
N ASN A 176 6.66 31.67 -25.42
CA ASN A 176 6.08 32.98 -25.79
C ASN A 176 4.94 32.94 -26.83
N GLU A 177 4.36 31.77 -27.13
CA GLU A 177 3.14 31.67 -27.95
C GLU A 177 1.92 32.10 -27.13
N THR A 178 1.13 33.02 -27.65
CA THR A 178 -0.19 33.39 -27.07
C THR A 178 -1.23 32.34 -27.44
N GLU A 179 -2.32 32.24 -26.68
CA GLU A 179 -3.42 31.30 -26.98
C GLU A 179 -4.02 31.53 -28.38
N GLU A 180 -4.16 32.79 -28.81
CA GLU A 180 -4.59 33.16 -30.16
C GLU A 180 -3.63 32.63 -31.24
N THR A 181 -2.32 32.89 -31.11
CA THR A 181 -1.31 32.42 -32.07
C THR A 181 -1.17 30.88 -32.07
N TYR A 182 -1.40 30.24 -30.92
CA TYR A 182 -1.47 28.78 -30.79
C TYR A 182 -2.67 28.21 -31.56
N VAL A 183 -3.85 28.84 -31.43
CA VAL A 183 -5.05 28.48 -32.20
C VAL A 183 -4.80 28.66 -33.70
N ASP A 184 -4.23 29.78 -34.14
CA ASP A 184 -3.88 29.99 -35.54
C ASP A 184 -2.96 28.88 -36.07
N ARG A 185 -1.95 28.45 -35.31
CA ARG A 185 -1.08 27.32 -35.68
C ARG A 185 -1.86 26.02 -35.86
N LEU A 186 -2.78 25.69 -34.95
CA LEU A 186 -3.60 24.48 -35.08
C LEU A 186 -4.56 24.55 -36.29
N ILE A 187 -5.14 25.72 -36.56
CA ILE A 187 -6.05 25.92 -37.70
C ILE A 187 -5.29 25.81 -39.03
N HIS A 188 -4.05 26.33 -39.12
CA HIS A 188 -3.18 26.09 -40.27
C HIS A 188 -2.84 24.60 -40.47
N GLU A 189 -2.72 23.80 -39.40
CA GLU A 189 -2.50 22.35 -39.52
C GLU A 189 -3.70 21.63 -40.14
N TYR A 190 -4.93 21.97 -39.73
CA TYR A 190 -6.13 21.47 -40.39
C TYR A 190 -6.20 21.91 -41.85
N GLU A 191 -5.96 23.20 -42.14
CA GLU A 191 -5.98 23.72 -43.52
C GLU A 191 -4.93 23.03 -44.41
N ALA A 192 -3.73 22.79 -43.89
CA ALA A 192 -2.71 22.02 -44.60
C ALA A 192 -3.18 20.59 -44.93
N GLN A 193 -3.92 19.93 -44.03
CA GLN A 193 -4.53 18.62 -44.32
C GLN A 193 -5.61 18.69 -45.41
N PHE A 194 -6.48 19.72 -45.42
CA PHE A 194 -7.42 19.94 -46.53
C PHE A 194 -6.70 20.10 -47.87
N LEU A 195 -5.62 20.89 -47.91
CA LEU A 195 -4.83 21.10 -49.12
C LEU A 195 -4.10 19.82 -49.56
N GLN A 196 -3.51 19.07 -48.63
CA GLN A 196 -2.76 17.84 -48.90
C GLN A 196 -3.64 16.70 -49.42
N LEU A 197 -4.84 16.51 -48.85
CA LEU A 197 -5.78 15.45 -49.23
C LEU A 197 -6.62 15.81 -50.46
N GLY A 198 -6.59 17.07 -50.88
CA GLY A 198 -7.51 17.65 -51.86
C GLY A 198 -8.68 18.36 -51.15
N PRO A 199 -8.88 19.68 -51.36
CA PRO A 199 -9.90 20.48 -50.67
C PRO A 199 -11.33 19.92 -50.69
N THR A 200 -11.66 19.12 -51.71
CA THR A 200 -12.98 18.52 -51.93
C THR A 200 -13.08 17.05 -51.54
N SER A 201 -12.08 16.47 -50.87
CA SER A 201 -12.04 15.04 -50.46
C SER A 201 -12.32 14.81 -48.96
N VAL A 202 -12.28 15.86 -48.15
CA VAL A 202 -12.61 15.80 -46.72
C VAL A 202 -14.13 15.88 -46.53
N ALA A 203 -14.66 14.89 -45.80
CA ALA A 203 -16.06 14.78 -45.43
C ALA A 203 -16.39 15.59 -44.17
N ALA A 204 -15.58 15.45 -43.11
CA ALA A 204 -15.84 16.13 -41.85
C ALA A 204 -14.59 16.33 -40.98
N ILE A 205 -14.68 17.31 -40.08
CA ILE A 205 -13.85 17.42 -38.86
C ILE A 205 -14.65 16.79 -37.71
N LEU A 206 -14.01 15.92 -36.91
CA LEU A 206 -14.61 15.27 -35.74
C LEU A 206 -13.73 15.49 -34.50
N ILE A 207 -14.28 16.15 -33.47
CA ILE A 207 -13.56 16.47 -32.23
C ILE A 207 -14.45 16.41 -30.98
N GLU A 208 -13.85 16.25 -29.80
CA GLU A 208 -14.50 16.54 -28.51
C GLU A 208 -14.30 18.03 -28.17
N PRO A 209 -15.36 18.84 -27.91
CA PRO A 209 -15.22 20.26 -27.52
C PRO A 209 -14.45 20.44 -26.20
N VAL A 210 -14.66 19.53 -25.25
CA VAL A 210 -13.82 19.34 -24.06
C VAL A 210 -13.36 17.88 -24.05
N SER A 211 -12.05 17.64 -24.14
CA SER A 211 -11.50 16.28 -24.21
C SER A 211 -11.77 15.52 -22.92
N GLY A 212 -12.15 14.25 -23.04
CA GLY A 212 -12.45 13.37 -21.92
C GLY A 212 -11.21 12.92 -21.14
N ALA A 213 -11.28 11.71 -20.59
CA ALA A 213 -10.21 11.15 -19.76
C ALA A 213 -8.89 10.86 -20.50
N THR A 214 -8.79 11.04 -21.84
CA THR A 214 -7.51 10.85 -22.54
C THR A 214 -6.52 11.96 -22.20
N LEU A 215 -6.95 13.23 -22.30
CA LEU A 215 -6.15 14.40 -21.89
C LEU A 215 -6.57 14.97 -20.52
N GLY A 216 -7.69 14.51 -19.96
CA GLY A 216 -8.19 14.93 -18.65
C GLY A 216 -8.87 16.29 -18.72
N ALA A 217 -10.14 16.32 -19.13
CA ALA A 217 -11.04 17.48 -19.13
C ALA A 217 -10.46 18.76 -19.75
N VAL A 218 -9.63 18.66 -20.79
CA VAL A 218 -9.03 19.82 -21.45
C VAL A 218 -10.07 20.51 -22.33
N PRO A 219 -10.48 21.76 -22.05
CA PRO A 219 -11.37 22.52 -22.92
C PRO A 219 -10.64 22.94 -24.20
N ALA A 220 -11.37 23.15 -25.29
CA ALA A 220 -10.83 23.84 -26.45
C ALA A 220 -10.34 25.24 -26.07
N ALA A 221 -9.21 25.66 -26.65
CA ALA A 221 -8.68 27.00 -26.51
C ALA A 221 -9.63 28.06 -27.12
N GLN A 222 -9.61 29.28 -26.58
CA GLN A 222 -10.53 30.34 -26.99
C GLN A 222 -10.40 30.67 -28.49
N GLY A 223 -11.53 30.65 -29.21
CA GLY A 223 -11.61 30.89 -30.65
C GLY A 223 -11.41 29.64 -31.52
N TYR A 224 -10.98 28.51 -30.96
CA TYR A 224 -10.67 27.30 -31.73
C TYR A 224 -11.89 26.70 -32.44
N LEU A 225 -13.04 26.61 -31.76
CA LEU A 225 -14.25 26.00 -32.34
C LEU A 225 -14.80 26.88 -33.47
N SER A 226 -14.86 28.19 -33.25
CA SER A 226 -15.34 29.15 -34.25
C SER A 226 -14.50 29.15 -35.53
N ARG A 227 -13.17 29.01 -35.41
CA ARG A 227 -12.26 28.89 -36.57
C ARG A 227 -12.38 27.54 -37.26
N LEU A 228 -12.67 26.44 -36.55
CA LEU A 228 -13.00 25.15 -37.17
C LEU A 228 -14.31 25.20 -37.96
N ARG A 229 -15.36 25.86 -37.44
CA ARG A 229 -16.63 26.11 -38.17
C ARG A 229 -16.37 26.84 -39.48
N GLN A 230 -15.64 27.96 -39.43
CA GLN A 230 -15.25 28.74 -40.62
C GLN A 230 -14.46 27.90 -41.64
N LEU A 231 -13.58 27.01 -41.18
CA LEU A 231 -12.79 26.13 -42.05
C LEU A 231 -13.67 25.05 -42.72
N CYS A 232 -14.59 24.44 -41.97
CA CYS A 232 -15.59 23.53 -42.51
C CYS A 232 -16.46 24.21 -43.58
N ASP A 233 -16.91 25.44 -43.33
CA ASP A 233 -17.72 26.20 -44.29
C ASP A 233 -16.93 26.60 -45.55
N LYS A 234 -15.67 27.02 -45.39
CA LYS A 234 -14.76 27.34 -46.50
C LYS A 234 -14.55 26.15 -47.46
N TYR A 235 -14.40 24.94 -46.92
CA TYR A 235 -14.09 23.73 -47.69
C TYR A 235 -15.29 22.81 -47.96
N GLY A 236 -16.48 23.15 -47.48
CA GLY A 236 -17.70 22.35 -47.62
C GLY A 236 -17.73 21.06 -46.79
N ALA A 237 -16.82 20.90 -45.82
CA ALA A 237 -16.86 19.77 -44.89
C ALA A 237 -17.92 19.99 -43.79
N LEU A 238 -18.33 18.91 -43.14
CA LEU A 238 -19.18 19.00 -41.93
C LEU A 238 -18.33 19.16 -40.68
N LEU A 239 -18.88 19.81 -39.66
CA LEU A 239 -18.32 19.83 -38.30
C LEU A 239 -19.11 18.86 -37.42
N ILE A 240 -18.40 17.96 -36.74
CA ILE A 240 -18.99 16.98 -35.82
C ILE A 240 -18.38 17.16 -34.43
N PHE A 241 -19.24 17.38 -33.43
CA PHE A 241 -18.81 17.39 -32.03
C PHE A 241 -19.22 16.11 -31.32
N ASP A 242 -18.22 15.46 -30.71
CA ASP A 242 -18.43 14.37 -29.78
C ASP A 242 -18.55 14.92 -28.36
N GLU A 243 -19.79 14.99 -27.88
CA GLU A 243 -20.13 15.42 -26.53
C GLU A 243 -20.57 14.24 -25.65
N VAL A 244 -20.26 12.99 -26.04
CA VAL A 244 -20.64 11.79 -25.28
C VAL A 244 -20.05 11.77 -23.88
N MET A 245 -19.00 12.55 -23.57
CA MET A 245 -18.47 12.71 -22.20
C MET A 245 -18.69 14.08 -21.56
N CYS A 246 -18.62 15.16 -22.34
CA CYS A 246 -18.62 16.54 -21.83
C CYS A 246 -19.96 17.27 -21.96
N GLY A 247 -20.88 16.82 -22.81
CA GLY A 247 -22.21 17.41 -22.93
C GLY A 247 -23.20 16.86 -21.90
N MET A 248 -24.48 17.08 -22.18
CA MET A 248 -25.62 16.72 -21.33
C MET A 248 -25.47 17.24 -19.89
N GLY A 249 -25.09 18.51 -19.77
CA GLY A 249 -24.96 19.21 -18.49
C GLY A 249 -23.60 19.13 -17.81
N ARG A 250 -22.71 18.22 -18.22
CA ARG A 250 -21.48 17.88 -17.46
C ARG A 250 -20.53 19.05 -17.22
N VAL A 251 -20.42 19.97 -18.18
CA VAL A 251 -19.60 21.19 -18.05
C VAL A 251 -20.34 22.41 -17.48
N GLY A 252 -21.61 22.27 -17.10
CA GLY A 252 -22.45 23.36 -16.58
C GLY A 252 -23.39 24.01 -17.61
N THR A 253 -23.37 23.55 -18.86
CA THR A 253 -24.32 23.87 -19.94
C THR A 253 -24.86 22.58 -20.56
N LEU A 254 -26.02 22.63 -21.23
CA LEU A 254 -26.64 21.43 -21.80
C LEU A 254 -25.73 20.83 -22.89
N HIS A 255 -25.26 21.65 -23.82
CA HIS A 255 -24.23 21.29 -24.78
C HIS A 255 -22.90 21.95 -24.36
N ALA A 256 -21.77 21.24 -24.50
CA ALA A 256 -20.47 21.74 -24.06
C ALA A 256 -19.96 22.91 -24.92
N TRP A 257 -20.28 22.94 -26.22
CA TRP A 257 -20.00 24.10 -27.08
C TRP A 257 -20.71 25.39 -26.65
N GLN A 258 -21.79 25.33 -25.85
CA GLN A 258 -22.44 26.53 -25.29
C GLN A 258 -21.60 27.22 -24.19
N ALA A 259 -20.61 26.53 -23.61
CA ALA A 259 -19.70 27.08 -22.60
C ALA A 259 -18.37 27.59 -23.19
N LEU A 260 -18.24 27.57 -24.52
CA LEU A 260 -17.02 27.88 -25.28
C LEU A 260 -17.36 28.85 -26.42
N ASP A 261 -16.39 29.64 -26.90
CA ASP A 261 -16.52 30.48 -28.10
C ASP A 261 -17.89 31.19 -28.24
N ASP A 262 -18.21 32.07 -27.28
CA ASP A 262 -19.49 32.83 -27.16
C ASP A 262 -20.81 32.03 -27.09
N GLY A 263 -20.73 30.71 -27.24
CA GLY A 263 -21.85 29.79 -27.15
C GLY A 263 -22.72 29.71 -28.41
N GLN A 264 -22.28 30.24 -29.56
CA GLN A 264 -23.02 30.16 -30.83
C GLN A 264 -22.47 29.13 -31.84
N ILE A 265 -21.40 28.40 -31.50
CA ILE A 265 -20.70 27.51 -32.46
C ILE A 265 -21.33 26.10 -32.51
N ALA A 266 -22.53 25.99 -33.07
CA ALA A 266 -23.19 24.70 -33.28
C ALA A 266 -22.51 23.86 -34.40
N PRO A 267 -22.38 22.53 -34.23
CA PRO A 267 -21.89 21.60 -35.25
C PRO A 267 -22.99 21.19 -36.25
N ASP A 268 -22.62 20.64 -37.41
CA ASP A 268 -23.59 20.05 -38.35
C ASP A 268 -24.20 18.74 -37.78
N LEU A 269 -23.43 18.01 -36.96
CA LEU A 269 -23.82 16.79 -36.24
C LEU A 269 -23.24 16.80 -34.82
N GLN A 270 -23.99 16.34 -33.82
CA GLN A 270 -23.48 16.17 -32.45
C GLN A 270 -23.77 14.76 -31.92
N THR A 271 -22.78 14.08 -31.35
CA THR A 271 -23.00 12.81 -30.64
C THR A 271 -23.11 13.02 -29.14
N ILE A 272 -24.11 12.40 -28.52
CA ILE A 272 -24.38 12.48 -27.07
C ILE A 272 -24.65 11.09 -26.49
N GLY A 273 -24.54 10.97 -25.17
CA GLY A 273 -24.77 9.73 -24.42
C GLY A 273 -24.53 9.99 -22.93
N LYS A 274 -24.15 8.94 -22.17
CA LYS A 274 -23.80 9.04 -20.74
C LYS A 274 -24.83 9.81 -19.91
N GLY A 275 -24.56 11.10 -19.62
CA GLY A 275 -25.45 12.01 -18.91
C GLY A 275 -26.84 12.19 -19.55
N LEU A 276 -27.01 11.81 -20.83
CA LEU A 276 -28.31 11.70 -21.50
C LEU A 276 -29.29 10.79 -20.72
N GLY A 277 -28.82 9.61 -20.29
CA GLY A 277 -29.65 8.59 -19.62
C GLY A 277 -29.23 8.28 -18.18
N GLY A 278 -28.26 9.01 -17.63
CA GLY A 278 -27.83 8.92 -16.24
C GLY A 278 -27.33 7.54 -15.77
N GLY A 279 -27.06 6.61 -16.69
CA GLY A 279 -26.68 5.23 -16.38
C GLY A 279 -27.85 4.28 -16.06
N TYR A 280 -29.10 4.76 -16.05
CA TYR A 280 -30.28 3.93 -15.74
C TYR A 280 -30.63 2.95 -16.87
N GLN A 281 -30.38 3.34 -18.12
CA GLN A 281 -30.44 2.48 -19.31
C GLN A 281 -29.33 2.89 -20.32
N PRO A 282 -28.81 1.95 -21.13
CA PRO A 282 -27.90 2.29 -22.24
C PRO A 282 -28.61 3.11 -23.31
N ILE A 283 -28.16 4.36 -23.50
CA ILE A 283 -28.65 5.24 -24.56
C ILE A 283 -27.60 6.26 -25.00
N SER A 284 -27.63 6.58 -26.28
CA SER A 284 -26.89 7.65 -26.96
C SER A 284 -27.77 8.26 -28.06
N ALA A 285 -27.32 9.36 -28.67
CA ALA A 285 -27.95 9.89 -29.86
C ALA A 285 -26.97 10.61 -30.79
N VAL A 286 -27.38 10.76 -32.05
CA VAL A 286 -26.86 11.79 -32.96
C VAL A 286 -27.91 12.87 -33.12
N LEU A 287 -27.58 14.12 -32.78
CA LEU A 287 -28.37 15.31 -33.11
C LEU A 287 -27.94 15.80 -34.50
N ILE A 288 -28.89 16.19 -35.33
CA ILE A 288 -28.70 16.44 -36.77
C ILE A 288 -29.17 17.85 -37.11
N GLY A 289 -28.29 18.66 -37.68
CA GLY A 289 -28.59 20.03 -38.11
C GLY A 289 -29.42 20.10 -39.39
N ALA A 290 -30.17 21.19 -39.56
CA ALA A 290 -31.13 21.40 -40.65
C ALA A 290 -30.53 21.22 -42.06
N LYS A 291 -29.24 21.56 -42.24
CA LYS A 291 -28.49 21.38 -43.49
C LYS A 291 -28.38 19.91 -43.88
N VAL A 292 -28.05 19.04 -42.92
CA VAL A 292 -27.85 17.61 -43.15
C VAL A 292 -29.18 16.91 -43.39
N GLU A 293 -30.21 17.23 -42.58
CA GLU A 293 -31.57 16.73 -42.77
C GLU A 293 -32.08 17.05 -44.19
N ARG A 294 -32.02 18.33 -44.59
CA ARG A 294 -32.58 18.81 -45.86
C ARG A 294 -32.01 18.06 -47.07
N VAL A 295 -30.70 17.85 -47.11
CA VAL A 295 -30.02 17.14 -48.21
C VAL A 295 -30.42 15.65 -48.22
N LEU A 296 -30.40 14.99 -47.07
CA LEU A 296 -30.78 13.56 -46.99
C LEU A 296 -32.25 13.33 -47.37
N VAL A 297 -33.16 14.17 -46.91
CA VAL A 297 -34.59 14.08 -47.24
C VAL A 297 -34.83 14.36 -48.72
N ALA A 298 -34.20 15.39 -49.30
CA ALA A 298 -34.35 15.71 -50.72
C ALA A 298 -33.81 14.60 -51.64
N ALA A 299 -32.73 13.93 -51.24
CA ALA A 299 -32.11 12.85 -52.01
C ALA A 299 -32.71 11.46 -51.76
N GLN A 300 -33.63 11.28 -50.80
CA GLN A 300 -34.09 9.97 -50.30
C GLN A 300 -34.59 8.99 -51.39
N THR A 301 -35.09 9.47 -52.53
CA THR A 301 -35.52 8.63 -53.66
C THR A 301 -34.37 8.13 -54.54
N GLN A 302 -33.29 8.89 -54.64
CA GLN A 302 -32.10 8.59 -55.45
C GLN A 302 -31.02 7.89 -54.62
N HIS A 303 -30.90 8.31 -53.36
CA HIS A 303 -29.93 7.84 -52.37
C HIS A 303 -30.65 7.56 -51.04
N PRO A 304 -31.40 6.44 -50.93
CA PRO A 304 -32.08 6.06 -49.69
C PRO A 304 -31.09 5.98 -48.52
N PHE A 305 -31.49 6.49 -47.36
CA PHE A 305 -30.64 6.48 -46.17
C PHE A 305 -30.27 5.05 -45.69
N VAL A 306 -28.96 4.77 -45.53
CA VAL A 306 -28.42 3.44 -45.18
C VAL A 306 -27.81 3.38 -43.78
N ASN A 307 -28.62 3.60 -42.74
CA ASN A 307 -28.25 3.29 -41.36
C ASN A 307 -29.46 2.79 -40.55
N GLY A 308 -29.21 1.88 -39.61
CA GLY A 308 -30.25 1.31 -38.76
C GLY A 308 -29.68 0.31 -37.76
N HIS A 309 -30.17 0.34 -36.52
CA HIS A 309 -29.79 -0.59 -35.45
C HIS A 309 -31.05 -1.21 -34.84
N THR A 310 -30.99 -2.48 -34.41
CA THR A 310 -32.16 -3.19 -33.86
C THR A 310 -32.83 -2.48 -32.69
N TYR A 311 -32.04 -1.90 -31.79
CA TYR A 311 -32.52 -1.14 -30.62
C TYR A 311 -32.50 0.38 -30.82
N GLN A 312 -32.48 0.86 -32.07
CA GLN A 312 -32.66 2.28 -32.37
C GLN A 312 -34.01 2.75 -31.78
N GLY A 313 -34.01 3.88 -31.06
CA GLY A 313 -35.24 4.42 -30.45
C GLY A 313 -35.92 3.51 -29.41
N HIS A 314 -35.17 2.64 -28.70
CA HIS A 314 -35.73 1.72 -27.72
C HIS A 314 -36.53 2.45 -26.61
N ALA A 315 -37.83 2.16 -26.51
CA ALA A 315 -38.78 2.95 -25.72
C ALA A 315 -38.40 3.13 -24.24
N ILE A 316 -37.96 2.05 -23.55
CA ILE A 316 -37.52 2.15 -22.14
C ILE A 316 -36.30 3.07 -21.98
N GLY A 317 -35.33 3.02 -22.90
CA GLY A 317 -34.15 3.88 -22.85
C GLY A 317 -34.50 5.35 -23.11
N CYS A 318 -35.41 5.60 -24.04
CA CYS A 318 -35.91 6.96 -24.31
C CYS A 318 -36.71 7.52 -23.12
N ALA A 319 -37.56 6.72 -22.47
CA ALA A 319 -38.27 7.13 -21.26
C ALA A 319 -37.32 7.43 -20.08
N ALA A 320 -36.30 6.60 -19.88
CA ALA A 320 -35.26 6.82 -18.87
C ALA A 320 -34.51 8.15 -19.12
N ALA A 321 -34.11 8.41 -20.37
CA ALA A 321 -33.43 9.63 -20.73
C ALA A 321 -34.32 10.88 -20.63
N LEU A 322 -35.59 10.78 -21.05
CA LEU A 322 -36.55 11.89 -20.91
C LEU A 322 -36.75 12.26 -19.43
N ALA A 323 -36.98 11.27 -18.56
CA ALA A 323 -37.07 11.50 -17.12
C ALA A 323 -35.76 12.07 -16.55
N THR A 324 -34.60 11.58 -17.00
CA THR A 324 -33.29 12.10 -16.59
C THR A 324 -33.13 13.58 -16.96
N GLN A 325 -33.41 13.95 -18.21
CA GLN A 325 -33.24 15.34 -18.67
C GLN A 325 -34.29 16.28 -18.06
N THR A 326 -35.52 15.81 -17.85
CA THR A 326 -36.58 16.57 -17.17
C THR A 326 -36.16 16.91 -15.75
N VAL A 327 -35.64 15.94 -14.98
CA VAL A 327 -35.12 16.18 -13.61
C VAL A 327 -33.95 17.17 -13.61
N ILE A 328 -33.05 17.10 -14.61
CA ILE A 328 -31.94 18.07 -14.73
C ILE A 328 -32.45 19.49 -14.98
N ALA A 329 -33.44 19.65 -15.87
CA ALA A 329 -34.00 20.94 -16.25
C ALA A 329 -34.87 21.55 -15.13
N GLU A 330 -35.89 20.81 -14.66
CA GLU A 330 -36.82 21.28 -13.62
C GLU A 330 -36.14 21.45 -12.26
N GLY A 331 -35.16 20.60 -11.94
CA GLY A 331 -34.34 20.73 -10.74
C GLY A 331 -33.26 21.82 -10.81
N GLY A 332 -33.10 22.50 -11.95
CA GLY A 332 -32.08 23.55 -12.15
C GLY A 332 -30.64 23.05 -11.97
N LEU A 333 -30.38 21.75 -12.15
CA LEU A 333 -29.16 21.11 -11.69
C LEU A 333 -27.88 21.62 -12.37
N LEU A 334 -27.98 22.21 -13.56
CA LEU A 334 -26.85 22.84 -14.24
C LEU A 334 -26.25 24.01 -13.43
N GLY A 335 -27.09 24.74 -12.69
CA GLY A 335 -26.64 25.75 -11.74
C GLY A 335 -25.80 25.16 -10.61
N ASN A 336 -26.17 23.97 -10.10
CA ASN A 336 -25.37 23.27 -9.10
C ASN A 336 -24.07 22.72 -9.70
N VAL A 337 -24.07 22.23 -10.96
CA VAL A 337 -22.85 21.82 -11.67
C VAL A 337 -21.84 22.98 -11.77
N GLN A 338 -22.31 24.20 -12.07
CA GLN A 338 -21.44 25.38 -12.09
C GLN A 338 -20.96 25.78 -10.68
N ALA A 339 -21.86 25.80 -9.69
CA ALA A 339 -21.53 26.18 -8.32
C ALA A 339 -20.52 25.22 -7.68
N MET A 340 -20.81 23.92 -7.69
CA MET A 340 -19.95 22.89 -7.11
C MET A 340 -18.68 22.67 -7.93
N GLY A 341 -18.69 22.95 -9.23
CA GLY A 341 -17.48 22.97 -10.07
C GLY A 341 -16.46 24.02 -9.62
N ARG A 342 -16.91 25.21 -9.19
CA ARG A 342 -16.05 26.24 -8.58
C ARG A 342 -15.53 25.79 -7.22
N VAL A 343 -16.42 25.33 -6.33
CA VAL A 343 -16.06 24.86 -4.97
C VAL A 343 -15.04 23.73 -5.01
N LEU A 344 -15.22 22.76 -5.93
CA LEU A 344 -14.29 21.65 -6.14
C LEU A 344 -12.91 22.15 -6.59
N GLU A 345 -12.87 23.09 -7.54
CA GLU A 345 -11.61 23.68 -8.01
C GLU A 345 -10.89 24.48 -6.92
N GLU A 346 -11.61 25.33 -6.20
CA GLU A 346 -11.07 26.16 -5.12
C GLU A 346 -10.45 25.28 -4.01
N LYS A 347 -11.19 24.25 -3.55
CA LYS A 347 -10.70 23.31 -2.52
C LYS A 347 -9.51 22.48 -3.02
N LEU A 348 -9.53 22.00 -4.26
CA LEU A 348 -8.38 21.31 -4.87
C LEU A 348 -7.15 22.22 -4.89
N ARG A 349 -7.26 23.45 -5.42
CA ARG A 349 -6.15 24.42 -5.47
C ARG A 349 -5.63 24.78 -4.08
N GLN A 350 -6.52 24.93 -3.09
CA GLN A 350 -6.15 25.26 -1.71
C GLN A 350 -5.38 24.12 -1.03
N ARG A 351 -5.86 22.88 -1.12
CA ARG A 351 -5.25 21.72 -0.43
C ARG A 351 -4.06 21.13 -1.18
N THR A 352 -3.95 21.35 -2.49
CA THR A 352 -2.91 20.72 -3.31
C THR A 352 -2.08 21.70 -4.16
N PRO A 353 -1.46 22.72 -3.54
CA PRO A 353 -0.66 23.74 -4.25
C PRO A 353 0.63 23.19 -4.90
N TRP A 354 0.98 21.93 -4.63
CA TRP A 354 2.13 21.21 -5.18
C TRP A 354 1.80 20.45 -6.49
N LEU A 355 0.54 20.49 -6.95
CA LEU A 355 0.13 19.87 -8.21
C LEU A 355 0.47 20.74 -9.43
N LYS A 356 0.65 20.08 -10.58
CA LYS A 356 1.06 20.76 -11.81
C LYS A 356 -0.04 21.65 -12.35
N GLU A 357 -1.27 21.15 -12.39
CA GLU A 357 -2.42 21.86 -12.95
C GLU A 357 -3.75 21.30 -12.40
N VAL A 358 -4.72 22.19 -12.19
CA VAL A 358 -6.15 21.86 -12.04
C VAL A 358 -6.88 22.55 -13.19
N ARG A 359 -7.73 21.81 -13.93
CA ARG A 359 -8.35 22.29 -15.18
C ARG A 359 -9.75 21.69 -15.44
N GLY A 360 -10.48 22.27 -16.38
CA GLY A 360 -11.76 21.78 -16.92
C GLY A 360 -12.95 22.71 -16.70
N LEU A 361 -14.18 22.27 -17.00
CA LEU A 361 -15.42 23.07 -16.91
C LEU A 361 -16.50 22.35 -16.08
N GLY A 362 -17.31 23.10 -15.31
CA GLY A 362 -18.34 22.54 -14.40
C GLY A 362 -17.83 21.43 -13.46
N LEU A 363 -18.64 20.38 -13.27
CA LEU A 363 -18.24 19.14 -12.60
C LEU A 363 -17.54 18.18 -13.58
N PHE A 364 -16.60 18.72 -14.35
CA PHE A 364 -15.66 17.99 -15.19
C PHE A 364 -14.27 18.59 -14.97
N ARG A 365 -13.60 18.12 -13.92
CA ARG A 365 -12.35 18.69 -13.39
C ARG A 365 -11.26 17.63 -13.45
N ALA A 366 -10.09 17.96 -13.96
CA ALA A 366 -8.92 17.08 -13.92
C ALA A 366 -7.78 17.75 -13.16
N VAL A 367 -6.95 16.90 -12.57
CA VAL A 367 -5.85 17.29 -11.70
C VAL A 367 -4.61 16.51 -12.12
N GLU A 368 -3.55 17.21 -12.53
CA GLU A 368 -2.32 16.64 -13.06
C GLU A 368 -1.16 16.74 -12.07
N PHE A 369 -0.40 15.65 -11.94
CA PHE A 369 0.70 15.52 -11.00
C PHE A 369 2.02 16.00 -11.61
N GLN A 370 2.82 16.73 -10.82
CA GLN A 370 4.17 17.11 -11.21
C GLN A 370 5.13 15.92 -10.98
N THR A 371 5.42 15.14 -12.03
CA THR A 371 6.28 13.95 -11.94
C THR A 371 7.54 14.05 -12.78
N GLN A 372 8.63 13.48 -12.27
CA GLN A 372 9.83 13.24 -13.08
C GLN A 372 9.59 12.11 -14.09
N ALA A 373 10.28 12.15 -15.23
CA ALA A 373 10.12 11.19 -16.31
C ALA A 373 10.21 9.73 -15.82
N GLY A 374 9.16 8.95 -16.09
CA GLY A 374 9.05 7.54 -15.68
C GLY A 374 8.43 7.28 -14.29
N ASN A 375 8.22 8.29 -13.45
CA ASN A 375 7.69 8.13 -12.09
C ASN A 375 6.25 8.64 -11.95
N ARG A 376 5.32 8.04 -12.69
CA ARG A 376 3.89 8.43 -12.74
C ARG A 376 3.13 7.89 -11.51
N ILE A 377 2.20 8.68 -10.97
CA ILE A 377 1.54 8.40 -9.68
C ILE A 377 0.01 8.39 -9.73
N ALA A 378 -0.63 8.86 -10.81
CA ALA A 378 -2.10 8.98 -10.85
C ALA A 378 -2.85 7.66 -10.61
N ALA A 379 -2.27 6.52 -11.02
CA ALA A 379 -2.83 5.20 -10.78
C ALA A 379 -2.80 4.80 -9.31
N ASP A 380 -1.70 5.12 -8.60
CA ASP A 380 -1.54 4.86 -7.17
C ASP A 380 -2.50 5.75 -6.37
N VAL A 381 -2.62 7.04 -6.74
CA VAL A 381 -3.56 7.98 -6.10
C VAL A 381 -5.01 7.55 -6.32
N ALA A 382 -5.39 7.12 -7.53
CA ALA A 382 -6.74 6.64 -7.80
C ALA A 382 -7.09 5.36 -7.03
N ALA A 383 -6.13 4.44 -6.85
CA ALA A 383 -6.30 3.25 -6.02
C ALA A 383 -6.41 3.61 -4.53
N ALA A 384 -5.59 4.54 -4.04
CA ALA A 384 -5.62 5.03 -2.67
C ALA A 384 -6.95 5.75 -2.35
N CYS A 385 -7.45 6.60 -3.25
CA CYS A 385 -8.76 7.24 -3.11
C CYS A 385 -9.86 6.19 -2.96
N LEU A 386 -9.87 5.16 -3.81
CA LEU A 386 -10.87 4.11 -3.77
C LEU A 386 -10.81 3.31 -2.46
N ALA A 387 -9.60 2.96 -1.99
CA ALA A 387 -9.39 2.30 -0.70
C ALA A 387 -9.83 3.16 0.50
N ASN A 388 -9.71 4.49 0.39
CA ASN A 388 -10.17 5.47 1.38
C ASN A 388 -11.63 5.92 1.17
N GLY A 389 -12.39 5.26 0.27
CA GLY A 389 -13.83 5.48 0.13
C GLY A 389 -14.30 6.44 -0.97
N ALA A 390 -13.45 6.88 -1.91
CA ALA A 390 -13.86 7.71 -3.04
C ALA A 390 -13.35 7.21 -4.41
N ALA A 391 -14.25 7.06 -5.38
CA ALA A 391 -13.91 6.68 -6.75
C ALA A 391 -13.58 7.92 -7.61
N VAL A 392 -12.31 8.07 -8.01
CA VAL A 392 -11.87 9.03 -9.04
C VAL A 392 -11.47 8.30 -10.32
N TYR A 393 -11.59 8.96 -11.47
CA TYR A 393 -11.32 8.31 -12.75
C TYR A 393 -9.88 8.50 -13.20
N LEU A 394 -9.15 7.41 -13.44
CA LEU A 394 -7.77 7.45 -13.94
C LEU A 394 -7.73 7.92 -15.40
N CYS A 395 -6.98 9.00 -15.68
CA CYS A 395 -6.73 9.45 -17.05
C CYS A 395 -5.82 8.50 -17.83
N SER A 396 -5.80 8.64 -19.16
CA SER A 396 -4.94 7.81 -20.00
C SER A 396 -3.44 8.10 -19.78
N PRO A 397 -2.54 7.23 -20.27
CA PRO A 397 -1.09 7.49 -20.20
C PRO A 397 -0.58 8.78 -20.84
N ALA A 398 -1.41 9.53 -21.59
CA ALA A 398 -1.04 10.81 -22.19
C ALA A 398 -0.90 11.98 -21.18
N VAL A 399 -1.51 11.87 -19.99
CA VAL A 399 -1.37 12.82 -18.87
C VAL A 399 -1.32 12.05 -17.55
N ASP A 400 -0.41 12.38 -16.64
CA ASP A 400 -0.42 11.79 -15.29
C ASP A 400 -1.43 12.53 -14.42
N ALA A 401 -2.71 12.17 -14.55
CA ALA A 401 -3.82 12.89 -13.96
C ALA A 401 -4.95 11.97 -13.48
N VAL A 402 -5.75 12.46 -12.54
CA VAL A 402 -7.07 11.93 -12.21
C VAL A 402 -8.16 12.92 -12.61
N LEU A 403 -9.34 12.38 -12.93
CA LEU A 403 -10.52 13.10 -13.39
C LEU A 403 -11.65 12.93 -12.37
N PHE A 404 -12.15 14.08 -11.91
CA PHE A 404 -13.33 14.24 -11.08
C PHE A 404 -14.52 14.57 -11.97
N ALA A 405 -15.58 13.81 -11.81
CA ALA A 405 -16.84 13.98 -12.50
C ALA A 405 -18.02 13.51 -11.63
N PRO A 406 -18.19 14.05 -10.40
CA PRO A 406 -19.23 13.59 -9.47
C PRO A 406 -20.66 13.88 -10.00
N PRO A 407 -21.70 13.28 -9.43
CA PRO A 407 -23.09 13.59 -9.80
C PRO A 407 -23.43 15.08 -9.67
N PHE A 408 -24.36 15.55 -10.50
CA PHE A 408 -24.85 16.94 -10.52
C PHE A 408 -25.58 17.31 -9.22
N ILE A 409 -26.00 16.32 -8.44
CA ILE A 409 -26.63 16.46 -7.13
C ILE A 409 -25.64 16.54 -5.96
N ILE A 410 -24.32 16.52 -6.21
CA ILE A 410 -23.32 16.60 -5.14
C ILE A 410 -23.47 17.91 -4.34
N SER A 411 -23.36 17.82 -3.02
CA SER A 411 -23.37 18.96 -2.11
C SER A 411 -21.95 19.43 -1.78
N GLU A 412 -21.81 20.67 -1.28
CA GLU A 412 -20.52 21.22 -0.86
C GLU A 412 -19.81 20.36 0.19
N ALA A 413 -20.56 19.76 1.12
CA ALA A 413 -20.02 18.85 2.13
C ALA A 413 -19.45 17.54 1.53
N GLN A 414 -20.02 17.07 0.42
CA GLN A 414 -19.52 15.90 -0.31
C GLN A 414 -18.36 16.26 -1.25
N VAL A 415 -18.31 17.49 -1.75
CA VAL A 415 -17.12 18.03 -2.41
C VAL A 415 -15.96 18.14 -1.40
N GLU A 416 -16.25 18.57 -0.16
CA GLU A 416 -15.29 18.56 0.97
C GLU A 416 -14.75 17.15 1.22
N GLU A 417 -15.63 16.16 1.43
CA GLU A 417 -15.30 14.74 1.62
C GLU A 417 -14.42 14.19 0.48
N LEU A 418 -14.79 14.46 -0.78
CA LEU A 418 -14.06 14.01 -1.96
C LEU A 418 -12.65 14.60 -2.05
N VAL A 419 -12.49 15.89 -1.75
CA VAL A 419 -11.17 16.55 -1.78
C VAL A 419 -10.32 16.13 -0.59
N ASP A 420 -10.91 15.89 0.58
CA ASP A 420 -10.17 15.41 1.76
C ASP A 420 -9.66 13.98 1.56
N ILE A 421 -10.47 13.08 1.00
CA ILE A 421 -10.01 11.73 0.62
C ILE A 421 -8.89 11.82 -0.40
N PHE A 422 -9.02 12.65 -1.44
CA PHE A 422 -7.98 12.85 -2.45
C PHE A 422 -6.69 13.44 -1.88
N HIS A 423 -6.78 14.48 -1.04
CA HIS A 423 -5.65 15.16 -0.45
C HIS A 423 -4.82 14.23 0.44
N ASN A 424 -5.47 13.35 1.19
CA ASN A 424 -4.81 12.39 2.08
C ASN A 424 -4.20 11.16 1.35
N CYS A 425 -4.06 11.19 0.01
CA CYS A 425 -3.52 10.09 -0.79
C CYS A 425 -2.17 10.42 -1.46
N LEU A 426 -1.28 11.14 -0.77
CA LEU A 426 -0.04 11.66 -1.36
C LEU A 426 1.03 10.57 -1.60
N PRO A 427 1.87 10.69 -2.65
CA PRO A 427 2.89 9.70 -2.96
C PRO A 427 3.96 9.62 -1.88
N ILE A 428 4.39 8.39 -1.57
CA ILE A 428 5.53 8.13 -0.68
C ILE A 428 6.86 8.52 -1.36
N PRO A 429 7.81 9.19 -0.64
CA PRO A 429 9.17 9.41 -1.13
C PRO A 429 9.85 8.12 -1.59
N LYS A 430 10.60 8.19 -2.69
CA LYS A 430 11.31 7.03 -3.26
C LYS A 430 12.81 7.17 -3.03
N ALA A 431 13.45 6.14 -2.49
CA ALA A 431 14.91 6.10 -2.45
C ALA A 431 15.47 6.00 -3.89
N PHE A 432 16.54 6.73 -4.17
CA PHE A 432 17.16 6.74 -5.49
C PHE A 432 17.99 5.46 -5.72
N ASN A 433 17.58 4.64 -6.69
CA ASN A 433 18.34 3.52 -7.22
C ASN A 433 18.85 3.87 -8.62
N LYS A 434 20.11 3.53 -8.94
CA LYS A 434 20.65 3.68 -10.31
C LYS A 434 20.04 2.69 -11.29
N ASP A 435 19.61 1.53 -10.81
CA ASP A 435 18.76 0.60 -11.55
C ASP A 435 17.29 0.78 -11.10
N PRO A 436 16.44 1.46 -11.89
CA PRO A 436 15.05 1.70 -11.53
C PRO A 436 14.16 0.45 -11.68
N PHE A 437 14.64 -0.60 -12.35
CA PHE A 437 13.85 -1.80 -12.64
C PHE A 437 14.01 -2.86 -11.56
N PHE A 438 15.24 -3.26 -11.24
CA PHE A 438 15.51 -4.35 -10.29
C PHE A 438 16.27 -3.90 -9.02
N GLY A 439 16.73 -2.64 -8.95
CA GLY A 439 17.50 -2.12 -7.83
C GLY A 439 18.82 -2.85 -7.58
N LEU A 440 19.41 -3.47 -8.61
CA LEU A 440 20.60 -4.32 -8.47
C LEU A 440 21.82 -3.56 -7.93
N ASP A 441 21.89 -2.25 -8.11
CA ASP A 441 22.95 -1.39 -7.58
C ASP A 441 22.97 -1.34 -6.04
N THR A 442 21.81 -1.56 -5.40
CA THR A 442 21.70 -1.60 -3.94
C THR A 442 22.32 -2.86 -3.33
N ILE A 443 22.42 -3.96 -4.08
CA ILE A 443 22.83 -5.28 -3.56
C ILE A 443 24.35 -5.32 -3.27
N PRO A 444 25.27 -4.96 -4.20
CA PRO A 444 26.69 -4.84 -3.89
C PRO A 444 26.98 -3.82 -2.77
N ALA A 445 26.19 -2.75 -2.68
CA ALA A 445 26.30 -1.76 -1.62
C ALA A 445 25.92 -2.35 -0.24
N SER A 446 24.82 -3.10 -0.16
CA SER A 446 24.39 -3.82 1.04
C SER A 446 25.41 -4.89 1.47
N ILE A 447 25.92 -5.68 0.52
CA ILE A 447 26.95 -6.71 0.78
C ILE A 447 28.25 -6.05 1.28
N ARG A 448 28.67 -4.93 0.67
CA ARG A 448 29.86 -4.18 1.09
C ARG A 448 29.67 -3.58 2.49
N ALA A 449 28.53 -2.97 2.78
CA ALA A 449 28.22 -2.41 4.09
C ALA A 449 28.21 -3.50 5.18
N ARG A 450 27.65 -4.68 4.90
CA ARG A 450 27.67 -5.83 5.82
C ARG A 450 29.08 -6.37 6.05
N ARG A 451 29.90 -6.52 5.00
CA ARG A 451 31.32 -6.90 5.12
C ARG A 451 32.18 -5.87 5.86
N GLN A 452 31.74 -4.60 5.90
CA GLN A 452 32.42 -3.51 6.59
C GLN A 452 31.84 -3.21 7.99
N HIS A 453 30.81 -3.94 8.43
CA HIS A 453 30.15 -3.71 9.71
C HIS A 453 29.61 -2.28 9.86
N ARG A 454 28.85 -1.81 8.85
CA ARG A 454 28.23 -0.47 8.78
C ARG A 454 26.85 -0.48 8.11
N LEU A 455 26.08 -1.57 8.24
CA LEU A 455 24.75 -1.68 7.64
C LEU A 455 23.72 -0.81 8.37
N LEU A 456 23.74 -0.77 9.70
CA LEU A 456 22.84 0.06 10.51
C LEU A 456 23.11 1.56 10.31
N ASP A 457 24.37 1.99 10.22
CA ASP A 457 24.75 3.38 9.91
C ASP A 457 24.26 3.81 8.53
N ARG A 458 24.37 2.92 7.52
CA ARG A 458 23.81 3.15 6.19
C ARG A 458 22.29 3.29 6.24
N ASN A 459 21.61 2.48 7.04
CA ASN A 459 20.16 2.58 7.20
C ASN A 459 19.77 3.91 7.87
N CYS A 460 20.44 4.32 8.95
CA CYS A 460 20.24 5.63 9.57
C CYS A 460 20.48 6.78 8.58
N SER A 461 21.53 6.68 7.76
CA SER A 461 21.82 7.65 6.71
C SER A 461 20.72 7.71 5.64
N ALA A 462 20.07 6.60 5.32
CA ALA A 462 18.95 6.59 4.39
C ALA A 462 17.73 7.34 4.94
N PHE A 463 17.35 7.15 6.21
CA PHE A 463 16.27 7.93 6.83
C PHE A 463 16.58 9.44 6.91
N ARG A 464 17.84 9.80 7.18
CA ARG A 464 18.30 11.21 7.15
C ARG A 464 18.18 11.86 5.77
N LEU A 465 18.20 11.07 4.67
CA LEU A 465 18.12 11.56 3.29
C LEU A 465 16.72 11.48 2.68
N CYS A 466 15.94 10.45 3.04
CA CYS A 466 14.65 10.14 2.41
C CYS A 466 13.44 10.37 3.33
N GLY A 467 13.66 10.83 4.58
CA GLY A 467 12.62 11.03 5.58
C GLY A 467 12.30 9.76 6.38
N ASN A 468 11.33 9.88 7.30
CA ASN A 468 11.00 8.82 8.24
C ASN A 468 10.33 7.60 7.59
N THR A 469 9.73 7.75 6.41
CA THR A 469 9.05 6.68 5.68
C THR A 469 9.26 6.86 4.18
N PHE A 470 9.83 5.86 3.51
CA PHE A 470 10.10 5.90 2.07
C PHE A 470 10.03 4.50 1.44
N THR A 471 9.83 4.42 0.13
CA THR A 471 9.83 3.15 -0.60
C THR A 471 11.20 2.84 -1.23
N VAL A 472 11.55 1.56 -1.27
CA VAL A 472 12.74 0.99 -1.91
C VAL A 472 12.34 -0.17 -2.83
N ARG A 473 13.18 -0.49 -3.82
CA ARG A 473 13.10 -1.75 -4.56
C ARG A 473 14.18 -2.71 -4.07
N GLU A 474 13.76 -3.89 -3.62
CA GLU A 474 14.64 -5.02 -3.29
C GLU A 474 14.33 -6.16 -4.28
N LEU A 475 15.15 -6.29 -5.35
CA LEU A 475 14.97 -7.27 -6.45
C LEU A 475 13.59 -7.19 -7.13
N HIS A 476 12.74 -8.19 -6.87
CA HIS A 476 11.41 -8.36 -7.48
C HIS A 476 10.29 -7.80 -6.60
N ARG A 477 10.62 -7.20 -5.45
CA ARG A 477 9.66 -6.70 -4.47
C ARG A 477 9.76 -5.19 -4.28
N HIS A 478 8.60 -4.55 -4.15
CA HIS A 478 8.51 -3.24 -3.51
C HIS A 478 8.53 -3.44 -2.00
N ALA A 479 9.29 -2.60 -1.31
CA ALA A 479 9.27 -2.52 0.13
C ALA A 479 9.13 -1.07 0.57
N ILE A 480 8.33 -0.85 1.62
CA ILE A 480 8.22 0.42 2.32
C ILE A 480 9.05 0.30 3.60
N VAL A 481 9.91 1.28 3.86
CA VAL A 481 10.78 1.30 5.04
C VAL A 481 10.40 2.48 5.92
N THR A 482 10.22 2.25 7.23
CA THR A 482 9.75 3.29 8.17
C THR A 482 10.47 3.29 9.53
N ILE A 483 10.58 4.48 10.13
CA ILE A 483 10.94 4.75 11.53
C ILE A 483 9.87 5.57 12.25
N GLU A 484 8.64 5.55 11.74
CA GLU A 484 7.53 6.32 12.29
C GLU A 484 6.72 5.48 13.30
N PRO A 485 6.65 5.87 14.59
CA PRO A 485 5.95 5.11 15.62
C PRO A 485 4.49 4.77 15.28
N ASP A 486 3.75 5.68 14.63
CA ASP A 486 2.35 5.44 14.26
C ASP A 486 2.20 4.47 13.08
N ASN A 487 3.15 4.44 12.14
CA ASN A 487 3.19 3.39 11.11
C ASN A 487 3.49 2.03 11.75
N ILE A 488 4.44 1.98 12.68
CA ILE A 488 4.81 0.73 13.38
C ILE A 488 3.65 0.24 14.25
N LYS A 489 2.95 1.14 14.95
CA LYS A 489 1.70 0.87 15.68
C LYS A 489 0.59 0.35 14.75
N THR A 490 0.46 0.91 13.56
CA THR A 490 -0.54 0.46 12.57
C THR A 490 -0.25 -0.97 12.12
N VAL A 491 0.99 -1.24 11.69
CA VAL A 491 1.46 -2.55 11.23
C VAL A 491 1.38 -3.62 12.32
N LEU A 492 1.70 -3.28 13.56
CA LEU A 492 1.81 -4.25 14.66
C LEU A 492 0.55 -4.39 15.50
N SER A 493 -0.37 -3.41 15.49
CA SER A 493 -1.52 -3.40 16.40
C SER A 493 -2.85 -2.99 15.76
N LEU A 494 -2.93 -1.88 15.03
CA LEU A 494 -4.23 -1.37 14.55
C LEU A 494 -4.78 -2.23 13.41
N ASN A 495 -3.95 -2.45 12.39
CA ASN A 495 -4.31 -3.23 11.19
C ASN A 495 -3.63 -4.61 11.24
N PHE A 496 -3.47 -5.20 12.43
CA PHE A 496 -2.68 -6.43 12.65
C PHE A 496 -3.05 -7.59 11.69
N HIS A 497 -4.34 -7.73 11.34
CA HIS A 497 -4.81 -8.78 10.44
C HIS A 497 -4.48 -8.55 8.95
N ASP A 498 -4.01 -7.35 8.59
CA ASP A 498 -3.60 -7.02 7.23
C ASP A 498 -2.12 -7.36 6.97
N TYR A 499 -1.37 -7.74 8.01
CA TYR A 499 0.08 -7.86 7.98
C TYR A 499 0.56 -9.22 8.51
N GLY A 500 1.25 -9.99 7.66
CA GLY A 500 1.79 -11.31 7.97
C GLY A 500 3.32 -11.37 8.07
N ILE A 501 3.83 -12.56 8.37
CA ILE A 501 5.26 -12.91 8.36
C ILE A 501 5.60 -14.21 7.60
N SER A 502 4.61 -14.82 6.94
CA SER A 502 4.76 -16.09 6.20
C SER A 502 5.91 -16.14 5.19
N HIS A 503 6.38 -14.99 4.68
CA HIS A 503 7.59 -14.89 3.84
C HIS A 503 8.87 -15.38 4.54
N ARG A 504 8.86 -15.52 5.87
CA ARG A 504 9.98 -16.02 6.68
C ARG A 504 10.09 -17.54 6.73
N GLN A 505 9.05 -18.27 6.35
CA GLN A 505 9.05 -19.74 6.46
C GLN A 505 10.22 -20.36 5.70
N THR A 506 10.41 -20.04 4.41
CA THR A 506 11.51 -20.62 3.62
C THR A 506 12.91 -20.41 4.21
N PRO A 507 13.30 -19.22 4.71
CA PRO A 507 14.60 -19.07 5.38
C PRO A 507 14.67 -19.67 6.80
N PHE A 508 13.57 -19.77 7.55
CA PHE A 508 13.58 -20.17 8.97
C PHE A 508 13.35 -21.67 9.19
N GLU A 509 12.53 -22.32 8.36
CA GLU A 509 12.08 -23.72 8.48
C GLU A 509 13.23 -24.75 8.65
N PRO A 510 14.39 -24.65 7.98
CA PRO A 510 15.49 -25.62 8.15
C PRO A 510 16.06 -25.71 9.58
N LEU A 511 16.06 -24.59 10.32
CA LEU A 511 16.56 -24.55 11.71
C LEU A 511 15.40 -24.70 12.70
N LEU A 512 14.39 -23.83 12.55
CA LEU A 512 13.36 -23.60 13.57
C LEU A 512 12.07 -24.40 13.33
N GLY A 513 11.93 -25.04 12.17
CA GLY A 513 10.67 -25.63 11.72
C GLY A 513 9.56 -24.59 11.65
N ARG A 514 8.33 -24.98 12.03
CA ARG A 514 7.14 -24.11 11.99
C ARG A 514 6.69 -23.77 13.41
N GLY A 515 6.95 -22.55 13.84
CA GLY A 515 6.70 -22.11 15.20
C GLY A 515 6.24 -20.66 15.30
N ILE A 516 6.43 -20.07 16.48
CA ILE A 516 5.90 -18.74 16.79
C ILE A 516 6.50 -17.57 15.96
N PHE A 517 7.69 -17.75 15.35
CA PHE A 517 8.42 -16.68 14.65
C PHE A 517 8.27 -16.62 13.12
N ASP A 518 7.67 -17.61 12.47
CA ASP A 518 7.57 -17.72 11.01
C ASP A 518 6.14 -18.01 10.50
N THR A 519 5.18 -18.22 11.40
CA THR A 519 3.79 -18.60 11.05
C THR A 519 2.77 -17.49 11.34
N ASP A 520 1.62 -17.57 10.69
CA ASP A 520 0.49 -16.62 10.76
C ASP A 520 -0.84 -17.32 11.14
N GLY A 521 -1.87 -16.52 11.44
CA GLY A 521 -3.24 -16.99 11.66
C GLY A 521 -3.41 -17.94 12.85
N GLU A 522 -4.28 -18.94 12.67
CA GLU A 522 -4.62 -19.94 13.71
C GLU A 522 -3.39 -20.72 14.21
N HIS A 523 -2.44 -21.02 13.32
CA HIS A 523 -1.25 -21.79 13.65
C HIS A 523 -0.33 -21.01 14.61
N TRP A 524 -0.15 -19.71 14.39
CA TRP A 524 0.55 -18.83 15.33
C TRP A 524 -0.22 -18.67 16.65
N ALA A 525 -1.54 -18.54 16.61
CA ALA A 525 -2.37 -18.46 17.80
C ALA A 525 -2.22 -19.73 18.66
N ALA A 526 -2.16 -20.91 18.03
CA ALA A 526 -1.90 -22.19 18.68
C ALA A 526 -0.48 -22.26 19.30
N SER A 527 0.57 -21.83 18.57
CA SER A 527 1.94 -21.70 19.12
C SER A 527 1.95 -20.85 20.39
N ARG A 528 1.30 -19.68 20.34
CA ARG A 528 1.27 -18.71 21.44
C ARG A 528 0.44 -19.20 22.62
N ALA A 529 -0.66 -19.90 22.39
CA ALA A 529 -1.48 -20.52 23.44
C ALA A 529 -0.75 -21.68 24.15
N LEU A 530 0.09 -22.41 23.40
CA LEU A 530 0.89 -23.51 23.91
C LEU A 530 2.07 -23.03 24.78
N ILE A 531 2.80 -21.99 24.34
CA ILE A 531 3.99 -21.46 25.05
C ILE A 531 3.64 -20.56 26.25
N ARG A 532 2.62 -19.69 26.13
CA ARG A 532 2.33 -18.63 27.10
C ARG A 532 2.20 -19.09 28.57
N PRO A 533 1.59 -20.25 28.90
CA PRO A 533 1.41 -20.68 30.28
C PRO A 533 2.71 -20.89 31.05
N SER A 534 3.80 -21.26 30.39
CA SER A 534 5.10 -21.55 31.03
C SER A 534 5.94 -20.31 31.34
N PHE A 535 5.39 -19.10 31.12
CA PHE A 535 6.02 -17.82 31.47
C PHE A 535 5.23 -17.11 32.59
N THR A 536 4.79 -17.87 33.60
CA THR A 536 4.12 -17.33 34.80
C THR A 536 5.08 -16.55 35.70
N ARG A 537 4.54 -15.69 36.60
CA ARG A 537 5.36 -14.96 37.60
C ARG A 537 6.17 -15.92 38.48
N GLU A 538 5.65 -17.12 38.76
CA GLU A 538 6.30 -18.11 39.62
C GLU A 538 7.55 -18.71 38.97
N GLN A 539 7.50 -19.06 37.69
CA GLN A 539 8.68 -19.55 36.93
C GLN A 539 9.68 -18.42 36.62
N VAL A 540 9.21 -17.18 36.44
CA VAL A 540 10.07 -16.01 36.18
C VAL A 540 10.77 -15.48 37.45
N ALA A 541 10.34 -15.90 38.65
CA ALA A 541 10.90 -15.47 39.92
C ALA A 541 11.90 -16.48 40.54
N ASP A 542 12.25 -17.57 39.84
CA ASP A 542 13.29 -18.52 40.25
C ASP A 542 14.69 -17.90 40.08
N LEU A 543 15.10 -17.11 41.07
CA LEU A 543 16.45 -16.54 41.14
C LEU A 543 17.50 -17.53 41.67
N GLU A 544 17.07 -18.67 42.24
CA GLU A 544 17.98 -19.64 42.84
C GLU A 544 18.77 -20.39 41.75
N GLY A 545 18.10 -20.78 40.66
CA GLY A 545 18.77 -21.31 39.46
C GLY A 545 19.75 -20.29 38.84
N LEU A 546 19.34 -19.02 38.74
CA LEU A 546 20.21 -17.96 38.20
C LEU A 546 21.45 -17.71 39.08
N GLU A 547 21.34 -17.81 40.41
CA GLU A 547 22.52 -17.69 41.29
C GLU A 547 23.50 -18.86 41.09
N GLY A 548 23.01 -20.09 40.90
CA GLY A 548 23.87 -21.25 40.60
C GLY A 548 24.73 -21.02 39.36
N LEU A 549 24.09 -20.57 38.27
CA LEU A 549 24.76 -20.22 37.01
C LEU A 549 25.66 -18.99 37.15
N MET A 550 25.27 -18.01 37.96
CA MET A 550 26.09 -16.83 38.24
C MET A 550 27.37 -17.21 38.98
N GLN A 551 27.30 -18.13 39.96
CA GLN A 551 28.49 -18.64 40.65
C GLN A 551 29.41 -19.45 39.72
N ASP A 552 28.86 -20.20 38.76
CA ASP A 552 29.64 -20.86 37.73
C ASP A 552 30.35 -19.84 36.80
N LEU A 553 29.67 -18.73 36.45
CA LEU A 553 30.25 -17.62 35.68
C LEU A 553 31.37 -16.89 36.47
N LEU A 554 31.14 -16.54 37.74
CA LEU A 554 32.12 -15.83 38.57
C LEU A 554 33.43 -16.61 38.77
N ARG A 555 33.39 -17.95 38.75
CA ARG A 555 34.60 -18.80 38.82
C ARG A 555 35.44 -18.78 37.55
N LEU A 556 34.88 -18.38 36.41
CA LEU A 556 35.63 -18.20 35.15
C LEU A 556 36.29 -16.81 35.07
N LEU A 557 35.88 -15.86 35.91
CA LEU A 557 36.44 -14.52 35.95
C LEU A 557 37.69 -14.47 36.85
N PRO A 558 38.74 -13.72 36.49
CA PRO A 558 39.97 -13.64 37.26
C PRO A 558 39.74 -13.30 38.74
N SER A 559 40.52 -13.95 39.60
CA SER A 559 40.46 -13.85 41.07
C SER A 559 41.75 -13.31 41.70
N GLY A 560 42.65 -12.76 40.86
CA GLY A 560 44.03 -12.44 41.26
C GLY A 560 44.18 -11.18 42.11
N HIS A 561 44.65 -11.35 43.35
CA HIS A 561 45.38 -10.32 44.11
C HIS A 561 46.83 -10.15 43.60
N GLY A 562 47.01 -10.08 42.27
CA GLY A 562 48.30 -9.85 41.62
C GLY A 562 48.06 -8.98 40.38
N ASP A 563 48.69 -7.80 40.38
CA ASP A 563 48.72 -6.77 39.33
C ASP A 563 47.73 -6.99 38.18
N GLY A 564 46.48 -6.57 38.41
CA GLY A 564 45.34 -6.92 37.56
C GLY A 564 45.40 -6.31 36.17
N GLU A 565 46.21 -6.86 35.27
CA GLU A 565 46.32 -6.46 33.87
C GLU A 565 45.41 -7.30 32.94
N GLU A 566 44.98 -8.49 33.39
CA GLU A 566 44.26 -9.47 32.59
C GLU A 566 42.99 -8.91 31.94
N THR A 567 42.83 -9.18 30.64
CA THR A 567 41.71 -8.71 29.82
C THR A 567 40.76 -9.86 29.55
N VAL A 568 39.49 -9.69 29.93
CA VAL A 568 38.42 -10.69 29.76
C VAL A 568 37.46 -10.22 28.68
N ASP A 569 37.05 -11.10 27.76
CA ASP A 569 35.91 -10.85 26.88
C ASP A 569 34.62 -11.37 27.52
N LEU A 570 33.82 -10.46 28.09
CA LEU A 570 32.55 -10.83 28.72
C LEU A 570 31.51 -11.34 27.71
N SER A 571 31.62 -11.01 26.42
CA SER A 571 30.64 -11.44 25.42
C SER A 571 30.61 -12.95 25.26
N GLU A 572 31.78 -13.61 25.16
CA GLU A 572 31.86 -15.07 25.09
C GLU A 572 31.20 -15.73 26.32
N LEU A 573 31.49 -15.20 27.50
CA LEU A 573 30.97 -15.71 28.76
C LEU A 573 29.45 -15.49 28.91
N PHE A 574 28.90 -14.38 28.41
CA PHE A 574 27.44 -14.17 28.39
C PHE A 574 26.73 -15.12 27.41
N PHE A 575 27.33 -15.45 26.26
CA PHE A 575 26.77 -16.48 25.36
C PHE A 575 26.79 -17.90 25.96
N ARG A 576 27.73 -18.18 26.88
CA ARG A 576 27.79 -19.44 27.65
C ARG A 576 26.83 -19.44 28.84
N TYR A 577 26.70 -18.32 29.55
CA TYR A 577 25.72 -18.17 30.63
C TYR A 577 24.27 -18.31 30.14
N THR A 578 23.91 -17.65 29.04
CA THR A 578 22.53 -17.63 28.54
C THR A 578 22.10 -18.92 27.85
N ILE A 579 23.02 -19.71 27.27
CA ILE A 579 22.69 -21.05 26.79
C ILE A 579 22.47 -22.02 27.97
N ASP A 580 23.29 -21.94 29.02
CA ASP A 580 23.12 -22.73 30.23
C ASP A 580 21.79 -22.38 30.95
N SER A 581 21.45 -21.09 31.05
CA SER A 581 20.16 -20.58 31.58
C SER A 581 18.97 -21.00 30.73
N ALA A 582 19.02 -20.78 29.42
CA ALA A 582 17.92 -21.14 28.52
C ALA A 582 17.67 -22.67 28.52
N THR A 583 18.73 -23.48 28.58
CA THR A 583 18.59 -24.94 28.63
C THR A 583 18.11 -25.45 29.98
N GLU A 584 18.54 -24.86 31.10
CA GLU A 584 17.97 -25.19 32.42
C GLU A 584 16.47 -24.85 32.48
N PHE A 585 16.06 -23.68 31.99
CA PHE A 585 14.65 -23.30 31.91
C PHE A 585 13.83 -24.24 30.99
N LEU A 586 14.36 -24.54 29.80
CA LEU A 586 13.65 -25.34 28.79
C LEU A 586 13.56 -26.82 29.13
N PHE A 587 14.63 -27.38 29.70
CA PHE A 587 14.83 -28.82 29.82
C PHE A 587 15.04 -29.31 31.26
N GLY A 588 15.11 -28.41 32.24
CA GLY A 588 15.37 -28.75 33.64
C GLY A 588 16.85 -29.07 33.95
N ARG A 589 17.73 -29.08 32.95
CA ARG A 589 19.18 -29.24 33.10
C ARG A 589 19.94 -28.28 32.18
N SER A 590 20.93 -27.61 32.74
CA SER A 590 21.91 -26.81 31.97
C SER A 590 22.82 -27.72 31.15
N VAL A 591 23.21 -27.25 29.96
CA VAL A 591 24.23 -27.88 29.07
C VAL A 591 25.67 -27.54 29.46
N GLY A 592 25.90 -27.05 30.68
CA GLY A 592 27.21 -27.01 31.33
C GLY A 592 28.32 -26.28 30.57
N THR A 593 28.02 -25.37 29.64
CA THR A 593 29.04 -24.70 28.81
C THR A 593 29.96 -23.82 29.65
N LEU A 594 29.49 -23.31 30.80
CA LEU A 594 30.36 -22.64 31.78
C LEU A 594 31.41 -23.59 32.39
N LYS A 595 31.16 -24.91 32.45
CA LYS A 595 32.03 -25.93 33.08
C LYS A 595 33.04 -26.59 32.12
N LYS A 596 33.11 -26.16 30.86
CA LYS A 596 34.05 -26.62 29.81
C LYS A 596 33.91 -28.11 29.41
N ASN A 597 32.71 -28.53 29.01
CA ASN A 597 32.53 -29.80 28.29
C ASN A 597 32.79 -29.64 26.77
N GLU A 598 33.56 -30.55 26.17
CA GLU A 598 33.93 -30.47 24.75
C GLU A 598 32.75 -30.77 23.80
N GLN A 599 31.90 -31.75 24.12
CA GLN A 599 30.74 -32.12 23.29
C GLN A 599 29.71 -30.99 23.12
N GLU A 600 29.49 -30.18 24.16
CA GLU A 600 28.43 -29.16 24.20
C GLU A 600 28.87 -27.85 23.50
N THR A 601 30.18 -27.66 23.30
CA THR A 601 30.73 -26.54 22.52
C THR A 601 30.37 -26.67 21.02
N ALA A 602 30.35 -27.90 20.49
CA ALA A 602 30.03 -28.16 19.09
C ALA A 602 28.58 -27.76 18.71
N PHE A 603 27.62 -27.92 19.64
CA PHE A 603 26.24 -27.45 19.45
C PHE A 603 26.19 -25.92 19.36
N ALA A 604 26.89 -25.21 20.25
CA ALA A 604 26.90 -23.75 20.29
C ALA A 604 27.41 -23.12 18.98
N ASP A 605 28.45 -23.71 18.39
CA ASP A 605 29.04 -23.32 17.09
C ASP A 605 28.13 -23.66 15.89
N ALA A 606 27.56 -24.88 15.87
CA ALA A 606 26.61 -25.28 14.83
C ALA A 606 25.39 -24.35 14.79
N PHE A 607 24.84 -24.00 15.94
CA PHE A 607 23.69 -23.11 16.07
C PHE A 607 23.99 -21.69 15.57
N HIS A 608 25.18 -21.17 15.88
CA HIS A 608 25.60 -19.85 15.38
C HIS A 608 25.80 -19.84 13.86
N TYR A 609 26.34 -20.92 13.28
CA TYR A 609 26.47 -21.05 11.81
C TYR A 609 25.10 -21.15 11.12
N ALA A 610 24.19 -21.95 11.68
CA ALA A 610 22.82 -22.10 11.17
C ALA A 610 22.05 -20.76 11.14
N GLN A 611 22.13 -19.95 12.21
CA GLN A 611 21.53 -18.61 12.23
C GLN A 611 22.10 -17.66 11.16
N ALA A 612 23.41 -17.72 10.89
CA ALA A 612 24.02 -16.91 9.85
C ALA A 612 23.48 -17.29 8.45
N ASP A 613 23.20 -18.58 8.23
CA ASP A 613 22.58 -19.07 7.00
C ASP A 613 21.11 -18.64 6.84
N VAL A 614 20.30 -18.61 7.91
CA VAL A 614 18.91 -18.07 7.87
C VAL A 614 18.89 -16.68 7.22
N LEU A 615 19.82 -15.80 7.59
CA LEU A 615 19.96 -14.46 7.00
C LEU A 615 20.48 -14.47 5.56
N ARG A 616 21.33 -15.44 5.19
CA ARG A 616 21.78 -15.63 3.81
C ARG A 616 20.62 -16.08 2.92
N ARG A 617 19.81 -17.04 3.37
CA ARG A 617 18.59 -17.50 2.68
C ARG A 617 17.59 -16.36 2.51
N GLY A 618 17.38 -15.54 3.53
CA GLY A 618 16.53 -14.35 3.46
C GLY A 618 17.00 -13.33 2.40
N MET A 619 18.31 -13.08 2.29
CA MET A 619 18.89 -12.17 1.30
C MET A 619 18.82 -12.70 -0.13
N LEU A 620 19.07 -14.00 -0.32
CA LEU A 620 19.06 -14.64 -1.64
C LEU A 620 17.64 -14.92 -2.15
N GLY A 621 16.68 -15.13 -1.23
CA GLY A 621 15.33 -15.55 -1.55
C GLY A 621 15.26 -17.00 -2.08
N SER A 622 14.05 -17.55 -2.09
CA SER A 622 13.80 -18.98 -2.33
C SER A 622 14.33 -19.52 -3.66
N PHE A 623 14.49 -18.67 -4.68
CA PHE A 623 15.04 -19.05 -5.98
C PHE A 623 16.57 -19.19 -5.95
N LEU A 624 17.31 -18.15 -5.55
CA LEU A 624 18.78 -18.20 -5.55
C LEU A 624 19.32 -19.13 -4.47
N THR A 625 18.63 -19.29 -3.33
CA THR A 625 19.01 -20.29 -2.31
C THR A 625 19.04 -21.72 -2.84
N ARG A 626 18.17 -22.08 -3.79
CA ARG A 626 18.17 -23.41 -4.45
C ARG A 626 19.31 -23.58 -5.45
N LEU A 627 19.80 -22.49 -6.04
CA LEU A 627 20.93 -22.50 -6.98
C LEU A 627 22.30 -22.48 -6.27
N PHE A 628 22.34 -21.94 -5.05
CA PHE A 628 23.55 -21.83 -4.23
C PHE A 628 23.34 -22.48 -2.85
N PRO A 629 23.30 -23.82 -2.77
CA PRO A 629 23.19 -24.55 -1.51
C PRO A 629 24.43 -24.37 -0.62
N ASP A 630 24.26 -24.58 0.68
CA ASP A 630 25.35 -24.55 1.68
C ASP A 630 25.30 -25.85 2.50
N PRO A 631 26.05 -26.90 2.10
CA PRO A 631 26.02 -28.20 2.78
C PRO A 631 26.45 -28.13 4.25
N LYS A 632 27.30 -27.16 4.62
CA LYS A 632 27.71 -26.98 6.01
C LYS A 632 26.54 -26.44 6.84
N ALA A 633 25.75 -25.53 6.28
CA ALA A 633 24.58 -25.01 6.97
C ALA A 633 23.51 -26.09 7.18
N ASP A 634 23.27 -26.93 6.18
CA ASP A 634 22.32 -28.05 6.30
C ASP A 634 22.76 -29.08 7.35
N GLU A 635 24.06 -29.37 7.45
CA GLU A 635 24.62 -30.21 8.52
C GLU A 635 24.52 -29.55 9.91
N CYS A 636 24.81 -28.26 10.02
CA CYS A 636 24.64 -27.51 11.28
C CYS A 636 23.17 -27.47 11.73
N ASN A 637 22.21 -27.31 10.81
CA ASN A 637 20.78 -27.41 11.10
C ASN A 637 20.41 -28.79 11.66
N ARG A 638 20.93 -29.87 11.05
CA ARG A 638 20.73 -31.26 11.50
C ARG A 638 21.22 -31.46 12.93
N VAL A 639 22.48 -31.09 13.22
CA VAL A 639 23.08 -31.17 14.56
C VAL A 639 22.25 -30.43 15.61
N CYS A 640 21.75 -29.24 15.28
CA CYS A 640 20.96 -28.45 16.22
C CYS A 640 19.61 -29.10 16.55
N ARG A 641 18.92 -29.64 15.53
CA ARG A 641 17.61 -30.27 15.70
C ARG A 641 17.69 -31.64 16.36
N GLU A 642 18.71 -32.45 16.05
CA GLU A 642 18.95 -33.73 16.73
C GLU A 642 19.27 -33.55 18.23
N PHE A 643 20.02 -32.50 18.58
CA PHE A 643 20.31 -32.18 19.97
C PHE A 643 19.03 -31.90 20.78
N VAL A 644 18.14 -31.03 20.27
CA VAL A 644 16.87 -30.71 20.94
C VAL A 644 15.88 -31.87 20.89
N GLN A 645 15.90 -32.71 19.83
CA GLN A 645 15.06 -33.90 19.72
C GLN A 645 15.28 -34.87 20.89
N GLY A 646 16.51 -35.05 21.38
CA GLY A 646 16.78 -35.87 22.57
C GLY A 646 15.99 -35.43 23.80
N PHE A 647 15.89 -34.12 24.04
CA PHE A 647 15.10 -33.56 25.13
C PHE A 647 13.59 -33.67 24.91
N VAL A 648 13.12 -33.68 23.66
CA VAL A 648 11.72 -33.98 23.34
C VAL A 648 11.39 -35.41 23.73
N ASP A 649 12.22 -36.37 23.34
CA ASP A 649 11.99 -37.79 23.63
C ASP A 649 12.04 -38.08 25.15
N GLU A 650 12.95 -37.45 25.90
CA GLU A 650 12.95 -37.49 27.37
C GLU A 650 11.66 -36.91 27.98
N ALA A 651 11.20 -35.75 27.52
CA ALA A 651 10.00 -35.09 28.04
C ALA A 651 8.72 -35.93 27.82
N PHE A 652 8.58 -36.57 26.65
CA PHE A 652 7.47 -37.49 26.40
C PHE A 652 7.55 -38.76 27.26
N GLN A 653 8.75 -39.31 27.49
CA GLN A 653 8.93 -40.47 28.39
C GLN A 653 8.51 -40.14 29.84
N ALA A 654 8.88 -38.96 30.35
CA ALA A 654 8.50 -38.52 31.69
C ALA A 654 6.97 -38.41 31.85
N VAL A 655 6.29 -37.74 30.92
CA VAL A 655 4.82 -37.56 30.93
C VAL A 655 4.07 -38.88 30.73
N GLU A 656 4.62 -39.83 29.98
CA GLU A 656 4.06 -41.19 29.86
C GLU A 656 4.28 -42.03 31.12
N GLY A 657 5.36 -41.80 31.88
CA GLY A 657 5.65 -42.41 33.18
C GLY A 657 4.64 -42.00 34.24
N GLU A 658 4.45 -40.70 34.46
CA GLU A 658 3.49 -40.14 35.43
C GLU A 658 2.05 -40.65 35.18
N LYS A 659 1.66 -40.77 33.90
CA LYS A 659 0.34 -41.33 33.53
C LYS A 659 0.18 -42.80 33.92
N LYS A 660 1.24 -43.61 33.88
CA LYS A 660 1.19 -45.04 34.22
C LYS A 660 1.11 -45.31 35.73
N GLU A 661 1.69 -44.46 36.57
CA GLU A 661 1.55 -44.60 38.04
C GLU A 661 0.14 -44.26 38.55
N SER A 662 -0.62 -43.44 37.82
CA SER A 662 -1.96 -42.97 38.21
C SER A 662 -3.11 -44.01 38.15
N VAL A 663 -2.82 -45.29 37.87
CA VAL A 663 -3.82 -46.30 37.45
C VAL A 663 -4.32 -47.22 38.60
N TYR A 664 -3.78 -47.13 39.81
CA TYR A 664 -4.24 -47.94 40.96
C TYR A 664 -5.48 -47.34 41.68
N PRO A 665 -6.44 -48.17 42.13
CA PRO A 665 -7.73 -47.68 42.62
C PRO A 665 -7.66 -47.06 44.03
N LYS A 666 -8.28 -45.88 44.16
CA LYS A 666 -8.44 -45.13 45.41
C LYS A 666 -9.05 -45.96 46.56
N ARG A 667 -8.24 -46.31 47.57
CA ARG A 667 -8.67 -46.55 48.97
C ARG A 667 -7.49 -46.44 49.93
N GLN A 668 -7.70 -45.72 51.04
CA GLN A 668 -6.79 -45.58 52.19
C GLN A 668 -5.46 -44.80 51.99
N GLN A 669 -5.55 -43.53 51.58
CA GLN A 669 -4.57 -42.50 51.98
C GLN A 669 -5.33 -41.23 52.39
N GLN A 670 -5.72 -41.17 53.67
CA GLN A 670 -6.32 -39.98 54.30
C GLN A 670 -5.59 -39.59 55.60
N GLN A 671 -4.37 -40.12 55.78
CA GLN A 671 -3.49 -39.86 56.94
C GLN A 671 -2.01 -39.65 56.55
N GLN A 672 -1.71 -39.40 55.26
CA GLN A 672 -0.37 -39.02 54.78
C GLN A 672 -0.33 -37.65 54.08
N GLU A 673 -1.45 -36.92 54.00
CA GLU A 673 -1.53 -35.58 53.38
C GLU A 673 -0.90 -34.45 54.22
N GLN A 674 -0.28 -34.74 55.37
CA GLN A 674 0.36 -33.75 56.25
C GLN A 674 1.89 -33.85 56.32
N GLN A 675 2.54 -34.72 55.55
CA GLN A 675 4.02 -34.86 55.51
C GLN A 675 4.63 -34.88 54.09
N HIS A 676 3.90 -34.37 53.08
CA HIS A 676 4.42 -34.23 51.72
C HIS A 676 4.15 -32.85 51.10
N PHE A 677 4.09 -31.81 51.95
CA PHE A 677 3.93 -30.42 51.51
C PHE A 677 5.27 -29.69 51.25
N GLU A 678 6.40 -30.36 51.45
CA GLU A 678 7.76 -29.80 51.36
C GLU A 678 8.61 -30.40 50.23
N THR A 679 8.05 -30.50 49.02
CA THR A 679 8.85 -30.53 47.78
C THR A 679 8.02 -30.02 46.60
N LYS A 680 8.12 -28.71 46.30
CA LYS A 680 7.61 -28.14 45.05
C LYS A 680 8.45 -28.70 43.89
N SER A 681 7.92 -29.66 43.14
CA SER A 681 8.58 -30.14 41.92
C SER A 681 8.76 -28.99 40.91
N LYS A 682 10.00 -28.78 40.44
CA LYS A 682 10.39 -27.70 39.51
C LYS A 682 9.69 -27.96 38.15
N ARG A 683 8.79 -27.05 37.73
CA ARG A 683 8.00 -27.21 36.50
C ARG A 683 8.87 -26.97 35.25
N ILE A 684 9.34 -28.05 34.63
CA ILE A 684 10.13 -28.05 33.39
C ILE A 684 9.26 -27.70 32.17
N PHE A 685 9.71 -26.76 31.35
CA PHE A 685 8.99 -26.25 30.18
C PHE A 685 8.70 -27.34 29.13
N SER A 686 9.68 -28.19 28.78
CA SER A 686 9.49 -29.29 27.81
C SER A 686 8.43 -30.31 28.24
N HIS A 687 8.38 -30.64 29.54
CA HIS A 687 7.36 -31.54 30.11
C HIS A 687 5.97 -30.90 30.04
N GLU A 688 5.88 -29.59 30.33
CA GLU A 688 4.62 -28.86 30.22
C GLU A 688 4.12 -28.83 28.76
N LEU A 689 5.00 -28.63 27.77
CA LEU A 689 4.66 -28.75 26.35
C LEU A 689 4.17 -30.16 25.97
N ALA A 690 4.92 -31.21 26.34
CA ALA A 690 4.58 -32.61 26.05
C ALA A 690 3.27 -33.05 26.75
N SER A 691 2.90 -32.42 27.86
CA SER A 691 1.60 -32.67 28.52
C SER A 691 0.40 -32.13 27.75
N ARG A 692 0.61 -31.12 26.88
CA ARG A 692 -0.42 -30.33 26.19
C ARG A 692 -0.65 -30.74 24.73
N THR A 693 0.28 -31.47 24.10
CA THR A 693 0.16 -31.97 22.72
C THR A 693 0.84 -33.33 22.55
N SER A 694 0.30 -34.19 21.68
CA SER A 694 0.93 -35.45 21.26
C SER A 694 1.86 -35.30 20.05
N ASP A 695 1.93 -34.11 19.45
CA ASP A 695 2.77 -33.82 18.29
C ASP A 695 4.21 -33.50 18.72
N ARG A 696 5.11 -34.47 18.53
CA ARG A 696 6.54 -34.34 18.88
C ARG A 696 7.26 -33.30 18.01
N THR A 697 6.92 -33.21 16.73
CA THR A 697 7.50 -32.20 15.81
C THR A 697 7.13 -30.80 16.26
N ARG A 698 5.87 -30.60 16.71
CA ARG A 698 5.42 -29.34 17.27
C ARG A 698 6.17 -28.94 18.54
N VAL A 699 6.45 -29.90 19.43
CA VAL A 699 7.24 -29.64 20.64
C VAL A 699 8.69 -29.29 20.28
N LEU A 700 9.32 -30.01 19.34
CA LEU A 700 10.66 -29.67 18.82
C LEU A 700 10.73 -28.25 18.26
N ASP A 701 9.79 -27.89 17.38
CA ASP A 701 9.79 -26.59 16.70
C ASP A 701 9.63 -25.42 17.69
N GLU A 702 8.70 -25.52 18.66
CA GLU A 702 8.55 -24.46 19.67
C GLU A 702 9.74 -24.40 20.64
N LEU A 703 10.36 -25.53 21.01
CA LEU A 703 11.59 -25.54 21.82
C LEU A 703 12.75 -24.87 21.07
N MET A 704 12.93 -25.14 19.78
CA MET A 704 13.92 -24.48 18.93
C MET A 704 13.67 -22.97 18.84
N ASN A 705 12.42 -22.54 18.69
CA ASN A 705 12.04 -21.13 18.68
C ASN A 705 12.36 -20.44 20.02
N VAL A 706 11.98 -21.04 21.17
CA VAL A 706 12.23 -20.43 22.48
C VAL A 706 13.72 -20.45 22.86
N LEU A 707 14.48 -21.47 22.46
CA LEU A 707 15.93 -21.52 22.68
C LEU A 707 16.68 -20.38 21.96
N LEU A 708 16.32 -20.12 20.70
CA LEU A 708 16.85 -18.96 19.96
C LEU A 708 16.52 -17.64 20.66
N ALA A 709 15.30 -17.50 21.19
CA ALA A 709 14.87 -16.29 21.88
C ALA A 709 15.63 -16.07 23.19
N GLY A 710 15.78 -17.11 24.02
CA GLY A 710 16.40 -17.03 25.35
C GLY A 710 17.91 -16.82 25.32
N ARG A 711 18.64 -17.51 24.42
CA ARG A 711 20.11 -17.44 24.36
C ARG A 711 20.60 -16.10 23.80
N ASP A 712 20.40 -15.91 22.50
CA ASP A 712 21.15 -14.89 21.74
C ASP A 712 20.67 -13.46 22.01
N THR A 713 19.41 -13.26 22.39
CA THR A 713 18.88 -11.91 22.68
C THR A 713 19.36 -11.40 24.03
N THR A 714 19.33 -12.23 25.09
CA THR A 714 19.87 -11.87 26.40
C THR A 714 21.38 -11.63 26.34
N ALA A 715 22.15 -12.51 25.68
CA ALA A 715 23.61 -12.35 25.55
C ALA A 715 24.01 -11.09 24.76
N SER A 716 23.26 -10.76 23.72
CA SER A 716 23.38 -9.51 22.95
C SER A 716 23.20 -8.27 23.85
N VAL A 717 22.16 -8.24 24.68
CA VAL A 717 21.89 -7.10 25.56
C VAL A 717 22.93 -6.97 26.66
N LEU A 718 23.33 -8.09 27.30
CA LEU A 718 24.41 -8.10 28.30
C LEU A 718 25.72 -7.60 27.71
N SER A 719 26.11 -8.09 26.52
CA SER A 719 27.31 -7.65 25.81
C SER A 719 27.31 -6.13 25.56
N ASN A 720 26.24 -5.60 24.94
CA ASN A 720 26.17 -4.16 24.67
C ASN A 720 26.09 -3.31 25.95
N LEU A 721 25.40 -3.80 26.99
CA LEU A 721 25.29 -3.13 28.28
C LEU A 721 26.66 -2.99 28.95
N PHE A 722 27.40 -4.08 29.12
CA PHE A 722 28.73 -4.04 29.74
C PHE A 722 29.76 -3.31 28.86
N PHE A 723 29.63 -3.36 27.53
CA PHE A 723 30.47 -2.58 26.61
C PHE A 723 30.33 -1.06 26.84
N MET A 724 29.11 -0.57 27.11
CA MET A 724 28.88 0.84 27.43
C MET A 724 29.29 1.17 28.88
N LEU A 725 28.93 0.32 29.86
CA LEU A 725 29.28 0.54 31.27
C LEU A 725 30.80 0.60 31.50
N ALA A 726 31.58 -0.22 30.81
CA ALA A 726 33.05 -0.24 30.92
C ALA A 726 33.74 1.03 30.39
N ARG A 727 33.01 1.91 29.71
CA ARG A 727 33.52 3.18 29.16
C ARG A 727 33.13 4.40 30.01
N ASP A 728 32.28 4.24 31.03
CA ASP A 728 31.87 5.31 31.93
C ASP A 728 31.89 4.85 33.40
N ALA A 729 32.97 5.19 34.08
CA ALA A 729 33.15 4.90 35.50
C ALA A 729 32.16 5.65 36.42
N ALA A 730 31.58 6.78 36.00
CA ALA A 730 30.58 7.49 36.80
C ALA A 730 29.26 6.70 36.82
N ILE A 731 28.85 6.14 35.68
CA ILE A 731 27.68 5.26 35.60
C ILE A 731 27.90 3.98 36.44
N TRP A 732 29.08 3.36 36.37
CA TRP A 732 29.42 2.19 37.20
C TRP A 732 29.37 2.51 38.69
N ASN A 733 29.92 3.65 39.11
CA ASN A 733 29.88 4.09 40.51
C ASN A 733 28.46 4.38 41.00
N LYS A 734 27.58 4.96 40.16
CA LYS A 734 26.17 5.20 40.50
C LYS A 734 25.38 3.89 40.61
N LEU A 735 25.65 2.90 39.76
CA LEU A 735 25.12 1.53 39.92
C LEU A 735 25.57 0.90 41.25
N ARG A 736 26.86 1.02 41.61
CA ARG A 736 27.37 0.52 42.89
C ARG A 736 26.69 1.18 44.10
N GLN A 737 26.42 2.49 44.04
CA GLN A 737 25.69 3.20 45.09
C GLN A 737 24.26 2.69 45.29
N GLU A 738 23.51 2.43 44.20
CA GLU A 738 22.17 1.85 44.30
C GLU A 738 22.20 0.40 44.83
N VAL A 739 23.11 -0.42 44.29
CA VAL A 739 23.24 -1.84 44.63
C VAL A 739 23.79 -2.08 46.05
N ALA A 740 24.49 -1.10 46.64
CA ALA A 740 25.00 -1.18 48.01
C ALA A 740 23.92 -1.43 49.08
N VAL A 741 22.65 -1.05 48.80
CA VAL A 741 21.50 -1.34 49.67
C VAL A 741 21.32 -2.85 49.94
N LEU A 742 21.77 -3.69 48.99
CA LEU A 742 21.73 -5.16 49.13
C LEU A 742 22.84 -5.73 50.01
N GLN A 743 23.83 -4.95 50.46
CA GLN A 743 24.89 -5.41 51.38
C GLN A 743 25.62 -6.70 50.93
N GLY A 744 25.77 -6.90 49.61
CA GLY A 744 26.48 -8.04 49.01
C GLY A 744 25.70 -9.36 48.89
N ARG A 745 24.53 -9.52 49.53
CA ARG A 745 23.69 -10.71 49.32
C ARG A 745 22.99 -10.69 47.95
N PRO A 746 22.63 -11.86 47.39
CA PRO A 746 21.71 -11.95 46.26
C PRO A 746 20.41 -11.14 46.47
N PRO A 747 19.91 -10.44 45.43
CA PRO A 747 18.63 -9.75 45.51
C PRO A 747 17.45 -10.73 45.48
N THR A 748 16.36 -10.41 46.15
CA THR A 748 15.06 -11.05 45.89
C THR A 748 14.40 -10.48 44.63
N TYR A 749 13.39 -11.15 44.08
CA TYR A 749 12.69 -10.72 42.86
C TYR A 749 12.09 -9.32 42.96
N ASP A 750 11.45 -8.98 44.09
CA ASP A 750 10.82 -7.68 44.27
C ASP A 750 11.87 -6.58 44.54
N GLU A 751 13.02 -6.89 45.17
CA GLU A 751 14.14 -5.96 45.33
C GLU A 751 14.88 -5.69 44.02
N LEU A 752 15.12 -6.71 43.20
CA LEU A 752 15.67 -6.56 41.85
C LEU A 752 14.77 -5.65 40.99
N ASN A 753 13.45 -5.79 41.16
CA ASN A 753 12.46 -4.89 40.57
C ASN A 753 12.35 -3.52 41.28
N GLY A 754 13.00 -3.30 42.42
CA GLY A 754 13.08 -2.02 43.12
C GLY A 754 14.21 -1.12 42.63
N LEU A 755 15.31 -1.70 42.11
CA LEU A 755 16.48 -0.98 41.61
C LEU A 755 16.11 -0.17 40.35
N ARG A 756 16.06 1.16 40.48
CA ARG A 756 15.60 2.09 39.45
C ARG A 756 16.70 2.37 38.43
N TYR A 757 17.92 2.63 38.89
CA TYR A 757 19.04 2.98 38.05
C TYR A 757 19.56 1.78 37.25
N VAL A 758 19.55 0.57 37.84
CA VAL A 758 19.70 -0.71 37.10
C VAL A 758 18.76 -0.77 35.90
N LYS A 759 17.46 -0.50 36.08
CA LYS A 759 16.49 -0.46 34.98
C LYS A 759 16.78 0.67 33.98
N CYS A 760 17.24 1.82 34.44
CA CYS A 760 17.64 2.93 33.55
C CYS A 760 18.78 2.50 32.62
N CYS A 761 19.82 1.84 33.13
CA CYS A 761 20.94 1.32 32.33
C CYS A 761 20.49 0.22 31.35
N VAL A 762 19.64 -0.72 31.78
CA VAL A 762 19.10 -1.79 30.91
C VAL A 762 18.21 -1.21 29.81
N ASN A 763 17.31 -0.28 30.15
CA ASN A 763 16.43 0.37 29.19
C ASN A 763 17.22 1.16 28.14
N GLU A 764 18.26 1.87 28.58
CA GLU A 764 19.13 2.67 27.73
C GLU A 764 20.00 1.81 26.80
N SER A 765 20.52 0.66 27.28
CA SER A 765 21.21 -0.31 26.44
C SER A 765 20.27 -0.86 25.35
N LEU A 766 19.06 -1.26 25.74
CA LEU A 766 18.00 -1.71 24.82
C LEU A 766 17.52 -0.62 23.84
N ARG A 767 17.62 0.66 24.22
CA ARG A 767 17.33 1.80 23.34
C ARG A 767 18.42 1.94 22.29
N LEU A 768 19.68 2.08 22.72
CA LEU A 768 20.80 2.39 21.83
C LEU A 768 21.21 1.20 20.96
N HIS A 769 21.15 -0.02 21.52
CA HIS A 769 21.51 -1.28 20.88
C HIS A 769 20.37 -2.31 21.03
N PRO A 770 19.21 -2.11 20.37
CA PRO A 770 18.10 -3.05 20.42
C PRO A 770 18.53 -4.41 19.87
N ALA A 771 18.25 -5.49 20.61
CA ALA A 771 18.68 -6.84 20.28
C ALA A 771 18.28 -7.24 18.84
N VAL A 772 17.09 -6.84 18.39
CA VAL A 772 16.61 -7.02 17.00
C VAL A 772 16.40 -5.64 16.35
N PRO A 773 17.37 -5.10 15.59
CA PRO A 773 17.35 -3.71 15.15
C PRO A 773 16.48 -3.41 13.92
N ARG A 774 16.20 -4.42 13.07
CA ARG A 774 15.29 -4.33 11.90
C ARG A 774 14.28 -5.48 11.98
N ASN A 775 13.04 -5.23 11.58
CA ASN A 775 11.98 -6.23 11.48
C ASN A 775 11.01 -5.82 10.35
N ASP A 776 10.07 -6.67 9.98
CA ASP A 776 9.25 -6.51 8.77
C ASP A 776 7.93 -7.28 8.84
N ARG A 777 6.96 -6.88 8.00
CA ARG A 777 5.71 -7.60 7.73
C ARG A 777 5.39 -7.56 6.24
N GLU A 778 4.64 -8.52 5.72
CA GLU A 778 4.09 -8.50 4.36
C GLU A 778 2.60 -8.12 4.39
N ALA A 779 2.17 -7.20 3.53
CA ALA A 779 0.76 -6.83 3.39
C ALA A 779 -0.05 -7.98 2.74
N LEU A 780 -1.00 -8.56 3.47
CA LEU A 780 -1.82 -9.71 3.04
C LEU A 780 -2.97 -9.31 2.11
N ARG A 781 -3.34 -8.03 2.15
CA ARG A 781 -4.28 -7.32 1.26
C ARG A 781 -3.79 -5.89 1.04
N ASP A 782 -4.43 -5.20 0.11
CA ASP A 782 -4.26 -3.76 -0.07
C ASP A 782 -4.70 -3.05 1.22
N THR A 783 -3.86 -2.16 1.75
CA THR A 783 -4.06 -1.47 3.05
C THR A 783 -3.30 -0.13 3.04
N VAL A 784 -3.21 0.58 4.17
CA VAL A 784 -2.56 1.89 4.28
C VAL A 784 -1.66 2.01 5.51
N LEU A 785 -0.62 2.84 5.40
CA LEU A 785 0.08 3.43 6.55
C LEU A 785 -0.44 4.86 6.79
N PRO A 786 -0.56 5.33 8.04
CA PRO A 786 -1.07 6.66 8.33
C PRO A 786 -0.13 7.80 7.94
N LEU A 787 1.19 7.57 7.85
CA LEU A 787 2.20 8.60 7.59
C LEU A 787 3.22 8.13 6.55
N GLY A 788 3.86 9.09 5.88
CA GLY A 788 4.93 8.87 4.90
C GLY A 788 4.62 9.32 3.48
N GLY A 789 3.41 9.77 3.19
CA GLY A 789 3.02 10.36 1.91
C GLY A 789 3.26 11.86 1.88
N GLY A 790 3.56 12.41 0.71
CA GLY A 790 3.72 13.85 0.50
C GLY A 790 5.15 14.34 0.74
N ALA A 791 5.34 15.64 0.48
CA ALA A 791 6.64 16.29 0.62
C ALA A 791 7.05 16.53 2.10
N ASP A 792 6.07 16.59 2.99
CA ASP A 792 6.23 16.67 4.45
C ASP A 792 6.26 15.28 5.14
N GLY A 793 5.85 14.23 4.42
CA GLY A 793 5.71 12.88 4.95
C GLY A 793 4.53 12.70 5.91
N LEU A 794 3.58 13.64 5.96
CA LEU A 794 2.47 13.62 6.92
C LEU A 794 1.18 12.97 6.40
N SER A 795 1.12 12.62 5.12
CA SER A 795 -0.07 11.98 4.55
C SER A 795 -0.03 10.45 4.64
N PRO A 796 -1.19 9.78 4.59
CA PRO A 796 -1.27 8.34 4.40
C PRO A 796 -0.55 7.83 3.14
N VAL A 797 -0.09 6.57 3.21
CA VAL A 797 0.56 5.84 2.11
C VAL A 797 -0.24 4.58 1.79
N PHE A 798 -0.58 4.39 0.52
CA PHE A 798 -1.14 3.12 0.04
C PHE A 798 -0.09 2.00 0.04
N VAL A 799 -0.45 0.84 0.60
CA VAL A 799 0.38 -0.36 0.67
C VAL A 799 -0.29 -1.47 -0.15
N PRO A 800 0.17 -1.73 -1.38
CA PRO A 800 -0.33 -2.85 -2.18
C PRO A 800 -0.05 -4.20 -1.52
N LYS A 801 -0.97 -5.15 -1.69
CA LYS A 801 -0.78 -6.56 -1.31
C LYS A 801 0.57 -7.10 -1.80
N GLY A 802 1.27 -7.83 -0.93
CA GLY A 802 2.60 -8.41 -1.18
C GLY A 802 3.75 -7.44 -0.96
N THR A 803 3.48 -6.17 -0.62
CA THR A 803 4.51 -5.19 -0.26
C THR A 803 5.05 -5.50 1.13
N LEU A 804 6.37 -5.50 1.28
CA LEU A 804 7.03 -5.64 2.58
C LEU A 804 7.10 -4.28 3.28
N VAL A 805 6.53 -4.17 4.47
CA VAL A 805 6.70 -3.00 5.34
C VAL A 805 7.76 -3.33 6.39
N ALA A 806 8.97 -2.82 6.17
CA ALA A 806 10.12 -2.97 7.05
C ALA A 806 10.22 -1.78 8.01
N TYR A 807 10.50 -2.03 9.28
CA TYR A 807 10.71 -0.98 10.29
C TYR A 807 12.04 -1.16 11.01
N ASN A 808 12.68 -0.03 11.33
CA ASN A 808 14.05 0.01 11.86
C ASN A 808 14.08 0.63 13.26
N LEU A 809 14.13 -0.21 14.28
CA LEU A 809 14.14 0.22 15.68
C LEU A 809 15.44 0.95 16.04
N TYR A 810 16.58 0.52 15.50
CA TYR A 810 17.89 1.15 15.76
C TYR A 810 17.96 2.61 15.27
N ALA A 811 17.35 2.90 14.12
CA ALA A 811 17.23 4.25 13.58
C ALA A 811 16.13 5.07 14.28
N MET A 812 14.95 4.46 14.54
CA MET A 812 13.88 5.12 15.31
C MET A 812 14.35 5.53 16.71
N HIS A 813 15.12 4.69 17.40
CA HIS A 813 15.65 4.98 18.73
C HIS A 813 16.73 6.08 18.74
N ARG A 814 17.18 6.57 17.59
CA ARG A 814 18.12 7.71 17.40
C ARG A 814 17.43 8.99 16.92
N ARG A 815 16.09 9.01 16.87
CA ARG A 815 15.31 10.21 16.54
C ARG A 815 15.47 11.28 17.61
N THR A 816 16.02 12.43 17.21
CA THR A 816 16.26 13.57 18.11
C THR A 816 14.98 14.27 18.53
N ASP A 817 13.91 14.16 17.74
CA ASP A 817 12.56 14.63 18.08
C ASP A 817 11.87 13.77 19.17
N ILE A 818 12.35 12.54 19.40
CA ILE A 818 11.85 11.65 20.48
C ILE A 818 12.78 11.68 21.70
N TYR A 819 14.10 11.64 21.50
CA TYR A 819 15.09 11.40 22.56
C TYR A 819 15.99 12.59 22.91
N GLY A 820 15.86 13.72 22.20
CA GLY A 820 16.70 14.91 22.38
C GLY A 820 17.93 14.95 21.46
N PRO A 821 18.74 16.03 21.51
CA PRO A 821 19.95 16.17 20.68
C PRO A 821 21.03 15.12 21.02
N ASP A 822 20.95 14.55 22.23
CA ASP A 822 21.82 13.53 22.81
C ASP A 822 21.31 12.09 22.56
N ALA A 823 20.54 11.89 21.49
CA ALA A 823 19.94 10.59 21.14
C ALA A 823 20.96 9.50 20.78
N GLU A 824 22.19 9.85 20.40
CA GLU A 824 23.26 8.86 20.13
C GLU A 824 24.09 8.53 21.40
N ASP A 825 23.98 9.31 22.47
CA ASP A 825 24.71 9.10 23.72
C ASP A 825 24.03 8.06 24.61
N PHE A 826 24.83 7.22 25.29
CA PHE A 826 24.35 6.32 26.33
C PHE A 826 24.19 7.09 27.64
N ARG A 827 22.96 7.55 27.94
CA ARG A 827 22.64 8.26 29.19
C ARG A 827 21.46 7.59 29.92
N PRO A 828 21.73 6.75 30.93
CA PRO A 828 20.69 6.15 31.77
C PRO A 828 19.77 7.17 32.46
N GLU A 829 20.29 8.32 32.88
CA GLU A 829 19.56 9.42 33.57
C GLU A 829 18.31 9.88 32.81
N ARG A 830 18.27 9.72 31.48
CA ARG A 830 17.12 10.05 30.64
C ARG A 830 15.86 9.24 30.97
N TRP A 831 15.99 8.13 31.69
CA TRP A 831 14.89 7.31 32.20
C TRP A 831 14.59 7.57 33.68
N GLU A 832 15.39 8.40 34.36
CA GLU A 832 15.38 8.51 35.82
C GLU A 832 14.24 9.39 36.33
N ASP A 833 13.90 10.50 35.68
CA ASP A 833 12.85 11.43 36.14
C ASP A 833 11.43 11.06 35.67
N GLY A 834 11.30 10.19 34.66
CA GLY A 834 10.03 9.76 34.07
C GLY A 834 9.42 10.75 33.05
N THR A 835 10.14 11.81 32.68
CA THR A 835 9.71 12.80 31.68
C THR A 835 9.67 12.23 30.26
N LEU A 836 10.60 11.34 29.92
CA LEU A 836 10.64 10.64 28.64
C LEU A 836 9.47 9.64 28.54
N GLN A 837 8.51 9.93 27.66
CA GLN A 837 7.31 9.13 27.40
C GLN A 837 7.26 8.72 25.91
N PRO A 838 8.12 7.79 25.45
CA PRO A 838 8.36 7.57 24.01
C PRO A 838 7.22 6.80 23.32
N ARG A 839 6.30 6.20 24.10
CA ARG A 839 5.18 5.38 23.59
C ARG A 839 5.67 4.31 22.61
N TRP A 840 5.21 4.34 21.35
CA TRP A 840 5.62 3.42 20.29
C TRP A 840 7.03 3.71 19.72
N GLY A 841 7.66 4.83 20.13
CA GLY A 841 9.06 5.16 19.85
C GLY A 841 10.09 4.36 20.66
N TYR A 842 9.65 3.44 21.53
CA TYR A 842 10.51 2.51 22.28
C TYR A 842 9.93 1.09 22.25
N LEU A 843 10.54 0.17 21.49
CA LEU A 843 10.02 -1.18 21.26
C LEU A 843 11.07 -2.29 21.51
N PRO A 844 11.70 -2.34 22.69
CA PRO A 844 12.78 -3.30 23.00
C PRO A 844 12.38 -4.78 22.84
N PHE A 845 11.09 -5.09 23.01
CA PHE A 845 10.53 -6.45 22.91
C PHE A 845 9.46 -6.57 21.80
N ASN A 846 9.52 -5.68 20.80
CA ASN A 846 8.49 -5.48 19.77
C ASN A 846 7.15 -4.99 20.39
N GLY A 847 6.03 -5.10 19.65
CA GLY A 847 4.73 -4.59 20.11
C GLY A 847 3.53 -5.36 19.55
N GLY A 848 2.33 -4.98 20.00
CA GLY A 848 1.06 -5.57 19.56
C GLY A 848 0.88 -7.05 19.96
N PRO A 849 -0.01 -7.81 19.28
CA PRO A 849 -0.31 -9.19 19.64
C PRO A 849 0.90 -10.14 19.60
N ARG A 850 1.95 -9.80 18.83
CA ARG A 850 3.20 -10.56 18.69
C ARG A 850 4.33 -10.14 19.64
N ILE A 851 4.08 -9.27 20.63
CA ILE A 851 5.07 -8.89 21.66
C ILE A 851 5.72 -10.11 22.34
N CYS A 852 7.01 -10.01 22.71
CA CYS A 852 7.78 -11.11 23.30
C CYS A 852 7.12 -11.66 24.58
N ILE A 853 6.96 -12.99 24.65
CA ILE A 853 6.39 -13.68 25.82
C ILE A 853 7.40 -13.70 26.97
N GLY A 854 8.68 -13.95 26.66
CA GLY A 854 9.78 -14.04 27.62
C GLY A 854 10.31 -12.71 28.15
N GLN A 855 9.70 -11.56 27.82
CA GLN A 855 10.20 -10.22 28.18
C GLN A 855 10.55 -10.09 29.67
N ARG A 856 9.70 -10.61 30.57
CA ARG A 856 9.93 -10.52 32.02
C ARG A 856 11.09 -11.41 32.48
N TYR A 857 11.24 -12.59 31.87
CA TYR A 857 12.36 -13.49 32.15
C TYR A 857 13.69 -12.83 31.76
N ALA A 858 13.81 -12.40 30.50
CA ALA A 858 15.01 -11.75 29.99
C ALA A 858 15.40 -10.49 30.80
N LEU A 859 14.44 -9.62 31.13
CA LEU A 859 14.72 -8.44 31.97
C LEU A 859 15.17 -8.80 33.39
N THR A 860 14.62 -9.87 33.97
CA THR A 860 15.03 -10.38 35.30
C THR A 860 16.46 -10.91 35.22
N GLU A 861 16.76 -11.77 34.24
CA GLU A 861 18.07 -12.36 33.98
C GLU A 861 19.16 -11.29 33.74
N ILE A 862 18.91 -10.33 32.84
CA ILE A 862 19.84 -9.23 32.52
C ILE A 862 20.13 -8.39 33.77
N SER A 863 19.09 -8.03 34.53
CA SER A 863 19.24 -7.23 35.75
C SER A 863 19.98 -8.01 36.83
N TYR A 864 19.72 -9.31 36.96
CA TYR A 864 20.37 -10.17 37.94
C TYR A 864 21.88 -10.26 37.70
N VAL A 865 22.29 -10.58 36.47
CA VAL A 865 23.71 -10.61 36.08
C VAL A 865 24.38 -9.25 36.30
N LEU A 866 23.72 -8.15 35.92
CA LEU A 866 24.25 -6.80 36.17
C LEU A 866 24.48 -6.56 37.68
N VAL A 867 23.49 -6.83 38.52
CA VAL A 867 23.58 -6.61 39.98
C VAL A 867 24.66 -7.46 40.62
N ARG A 868 24.76 -8.76 40.28
CA ARG A 868 25.78 -9.65 40.85
C ARG A 868 27.20 -9.25 40.41
N MET A 869 27.40 -8.83 39.15
CA MET A 869 28.68 -8.26 38.69
C MET A 869 29.02 -6.95 39.41
N VAL A 870 28.04 -6.06 39.63
CA VAL A 870 28.23 -4.79 40.36
C VAL A 870 28.57 -5.04 41.84
N GLN A 871 28.05 -6.11 42.45
CA GLN A 871 28.42 -6.51 43.81
C GLN A 871 29.85 -7.06 43.91
N GLU A 872 30.26 -7.90 42.96
CA GLU A 872 31.56 -8.59 42.98
C GLU A 872 32.76 -7.67 42.63
N PHE A 873 32.55 -6.65 41.78
CA PHE A 873 33.65 -5.84 41.22
C PHE A 873 33.56 -4.35 41.58
N ALA A 874 34.54 -3.84 42.34
CA ALA A 874 34.75 -2.42 42.59
C ALA A 874 34.80 -1.56 41.32
N GLY A 875 35.39 -2.06 40.22
CA GLY A 875 35.59 -1.29 38.99
C GLY A 875 35.50 -2.14 37.71
N LEU A 876 35.12 -1.47 36.62
CA LEU A 876 34.98 -2.02 35.28
C LEU A 876 35.61 -1.04 34.28
N GLU A 877 36.70 -1.44 33.62
CA GLU A 877 37.42 -0.59 32.65
C GLU A 877 37.45 -1.23 31.26
N SER A 878 37.18 -0.47 30.20
CA SER A 878 37.30 -0.95 28.82
C SER A 878 38.75 -1.23 28.46
N ARG A 879 38.99 -2.38 27.83
CA ARG A 879 40.26 -2.76 27.19
C ARG A 879 40.18 -2.75 25.65
N ASP A 880 39.05 -2.31 25.10
CA ASP A 880 38.85 -2.07 23.67
C ASP A 880 38.96 -0.56 23.38
N PRO A 881 39.99 -0.11 22.62
CA PRO A 881 40.16 1.30 22.26
C PRO A 881 39.26 1.75 21.10
N GLU A 882 38.63 0.80 20.39
CA GLU A 882 37.78 1.10 19.24
C GLU A 882 36.40 1.61 19.68
N PRO A 883 35.72 2.41 18.84
CA PRO A 883 34.30 2.72 19.00
C PRO A 883 33.44 1.46 18.78
N TRP A 884 32.20 1.49 19.28
CA TRP A 884 31.25 0.40 19.04
C TRP A 884 31.02 0.18 17.54
N ARG A 885 31.01 -1.08 17.12
CA ARG A 885 30.72 -1.50 15.73
C ARG A 885 29.84 -2.74 15.73
N GLU A 886 28.94 -2.84 14.76
CA GLU A 886 27.96 -3.91 14.66
C GLU A 886 28.57 -5.29 14.34
N LYS A 887 28.19 -6.30 15.11
CA LYS A 887 28.18 -7.71 14.70
C LYS A 887 26.71 -8.13 14.59
N LEU A 888 26.18 -7.97 13.38
CA LEU A 888 24.77 -8.22 13.07
C LEU A 888 24.56 -9.66 12.58
N SER A 889 24.03 -10.50 13.47
CA SER A 889 23.40 -11.79 13.17
C SER A 889 21.88 -11.59 13.17
N LEU A 890 21.09 -12.58 13.62
CA LEU A 890 19.69 -12.36 13.99
C LEU A 890 19.58 -11.40 15.19
N THR A 891 20.65 -11.25 15.97
CA THR A 891 20.80 -10.27 17.05
C THR A 891 21.94 -9.29 16.79
N LEU A 892 22.05 -8.26 17.63
CA LEU A 892 23.04 -7.19 17.52
C LEU A 892 24.08 -7.25 18.65
N CYS A 893 25.34 -7.54 18.33
CA CYS A 893 26.43 -7.58 19.32
C CYS A 893 27.56 -6.59 18.98
N PRO A 894 28.46 -6.27 19.92
CA PRO A 894 29.72 -5.59 19.60
C PRO A 894 30.63 -6.49 18.74
N LEU A 895 31.30 -5.90 17.74
CA LEU A 895 32.20 -6.62 16.83
C LEU A 895 33.44 -7.20 17.52
N ASN A 896 34.06 -6.41 18.39
CA ASN A 896 35.32 -6.76 19.06
C ASN A 896 35.11 -7.57 20.36
N GLY A 897 33.87 -7.99 20.66
CA GLY A 897 33.48 -8.50 21.96
C GLY A 897 33.35 -7.40 23.02
N THR A 898 33.33 -7.80 24.28
CA THR A 898 33.21 -6.90 25.44
C THR A 898 34.47 -7.07 26.30
N LYS A 899 35.59 -6.57 25.75
CA LYS A 899 36.92 -6.66 26.37
C LYS A 899 37.06 -5.68 27.51
N VAL A 900 37.18 -6.18 28.73
CA VAL A 900 37.23 -5.39 29.95
C VAL A 900 38.32 -5.87 30.90
N ARG A 901 38.70 -4.99 31.81
CA ARG A 901 39.40 -5.30 33.05
C ARG A 901 38.38 -5.21 34.18
N LEU A 902 38.39 -6.22 35.03
CA LEU A 902 37.55 -6.30 36.23
C LEU A 902 38.42 -6.03 37.46
N ILE A 903 38.00 -5.09 38.30
CA ILE A 903 38.69 -4.72 39.53
C ILE A 903 37.77 -5.16 40.68
N ARG A 904 38.24 -6.08 41.54
CA ARG A 904 37.51 -6.53 42.74
C ARG A 904 37.66 -5.53 43.88
#